data_AF-A0A9W8W945-F1
#
_entry.id   AF-A0A9W8W945-F1
#
_cell.length_a   1.000
_cell.length_b   1.000
_cell.length_c   1.000
_cell.angle_alpha   90.00
_cell.angle_beta   90.00
_cell.angle_gamma   90.00
#
_symmetry.space_group_name_H-M   'P 1'
#
loop_
_entity.id
_entity.type
_entity.pdbx_description
1 polymer ?
#
loop_
_entity_poly.entity_id
_entity_poly.type
_entity_poly.pdbx_seq_one_letter_code
_entity_poly.pdbx_strand_id
1 'polypeptide(L)'
;MRLYPTSILVSLVYGATLVLSAINVDGSHATEPASEDNLDDLSPIDDTNAYHPDNHDCPLPCVDYTNTHSWIPYLSVERLNRCKAPMLLQFSISQPLDDQHSTILIRSCTIGSHMTAAKIANEKPVDNPKKDDTLVDGGSLNAAPACIIPGTPVDTKLSVGKGDSGKGDAEDIASLLEGMTKFFGAKDNCNEKFLFGYYKQTVASIYIGPGLGKSTAKSGLQAFGKYIGAEASATNQTVAELCGNGRKPEQVFGIAIDTTGNLATVQKAALGWSKGTCAIKGNIQATGEFLSVQVFDLAGDDAQFLDGHPTPPSTPTPSPTHAGSSARFLRSLKHDQLFKRAVCKYMRVEDGDSCTTLSTRCGIRGADFLKYNTKSNLCATLKGGDYVCCSAGDPYKPPAPEPNADGTCKAHLIENGDSCDSLAKKFGVTVQDIEKWNAKKTWAWTECKDMLIGYNMCVGPGLPPMPPPQNGAECGPLVPGTKPPKDSSTSLADLNPCPLKACCSNWGFCGVFPDHCTMNAPKDGGPGTKKPGFKNTCVSNCNREIKENSGPPDEFGRIGYYEAFGMDRECLQLEAKDANTDGSYTHIHWAFASIDPKNWKPVIVQGKDQWSDFKKLKEKRIVSLGGWADSTEPDKYNIIRSAIIQNRETFASNLAQFVKDEGIDGIDIDWEYPGAPDIMADGKPIGQKTDGLNYLRFLTVLKGKMPTGKTVSIAAPASYWYLKQFPIDQITKVIDYGKGYLCLEY
;
A
#
# COMPACT_ATOMS: atom_id res chain seq x y z
N MET A 1 -14.92 -25.32 -75.83
CA MET A 1 -16.19 -24.68 -75.44
C MET A 1 -15.83 -23.40 -74.73
N ARG A 2 -15.80 -22.26 -75.44
CA ARG A 2 -16.75 -21.12 -75.32
C ARG A 2 -16.71 -20.48 -73.92
N LEU A 3 -16.55 -19.18 -73.69
CA LEU A 3 -16.54 -17.94 -74.49
C LEU A 3 -16.06 -16.80 -73.57
N TYR A 4 -15.28 -15.84 -74.10
CA TYR A 4 -15.09 -14.45 -73.62
C TYR A 4 -16.41 -13.62 -73.83
N PRO A 5 -16.57 -12.27 -73.62
CA PRO A 5 -15.59 -11.18 -73.36
C PRO A 5 -16.06 -9.95 -72.49
N THR A 6 -15.14 -8.97 -72.34
CA THR A 6 -15.29 -7.48 -72.43
C THR A 6 -16.27 -6.67 -71.57
N SER A 7 -15.77 -5.57 -70.95
CA SER A 7 -15.82 -4.24 -71.61
C SER A 7 -15.10 -3.12 -70.85
N ILE A 8 -14.50 -2.25 -71.66
CA ILE A 8 -13.80 -0.98 -71.39
C ILE A 8 -14.84 0.16 -71.33
N LEU A 9 -14.65 1.20 -70.51
CA LEU A 9 -14.88 2.58 -70.96
C LEU A 9 -14.20 3.63 -70.06
N VAL A 10 -13.55 4.58 -70.75
CA VAL A 10 -12.86 5.78 -70.29
C VAL A 10 -13.86 6.94 -70.17
N SER A 11 -13.66 7.88 -69.22
CA SER A 11 -13.92 9.32 -69.43
C SER A 11 -13.32 10.21 -68.32
N LEU A 12 -12.53 11.19 -68.76
CA LEU A 12 -12.01 12.35 -68.03
C LEU A 12 -13.08 13.46 -67.89
N VAL A 13 -13.18 14.16 -66.75
CA VAL A 13 -13.48 15.61 -66.68
C VAL A 13 -12.83 16.23 -65.43
N TYR A 14 -12.22 17.41 -65.64
CA TYR A 14 -11.54 18.32 -64.70
C TYR A 14 -12.44 18.94 -63.61
N GLY A 15 -11.87 19.25 -62.44
CA GLY A 15 -12.43 20.16 -61.45
C GLY A 15 -11.40 20.54 -60.37
N ALA A 16 -11.09 21.83 -60.27
CA ALA A 16 -10.00 22.40 -59.48
C ALA A 16 -10.26 22.44 -57.96
N THR A 17 -9.16 22.28 -57.20
CA THR A 17 -8.86 22.82 -55.87
C THR A 17 -9.95 22.78 -54.78
N LEU A 18 -9.79 21.84 -53.85
CA LEU A 18 -10.03 22.05 -52.42
C LEU A 18 -8.99 21.23 -51.63
N VAL A 19 -8.21 21.93 -50.82
CA VAL A 19 -7.29 21.38 -49.83
C VAL A 19 -8.12 20.60 -48.80
N LEU A 20 -7.88 19.30 -48.65
CA LEU A 20 -8.26 18.53 -47.46
C LEU A 20 -7.36 17.28 -47.34
N SER A 21 -6.99 17.04 -46.10
CA SER A 21 -5.97 16.13 -45.59
C SER A 21 -6.26 14.63 -45.85
N ALA A 22 -5.20 13.82 -45.71
CA ALA A 22 -5.03 12.43 -46.14
C ALA A 22 -5.99 11.36 -45.58
N ILE A 23 -6.20 10.29 -46.36
CA ILE A 23 -6.94 9.05 -46.01
C ILE A 23 -6.06 7.85 -46.41
N ASN A 24 -5.95 6.82 -45.56
CA ASN A 24 -5.31 5.55 -45.90
C ASN A 24 -6.19 4.73 -46.87
N VAL A 25 -5.58 3.79 -47.59
CA VAL A 25 -6.20 3.04 -48.71
C VAL A 25 -7.37 2.14 -48.29
N ASP A 26 -7.62 1.96 -47.00
CA ASP A 26 -8.76 1.22 -46.42
C ASP A 26 -9.90 2.10 -45.88
N GLY A 27 -9.78 3.43 -46.01
CA GLY A 27 -10.82 4.37 -45.56
C GLY A 27 -10.79 4.73 -44.07
N SER A 28 -9.74 4.36 -43.33
CA SER A 28 -9.52 4.85 -41.96
C SER A 28 -8.86 6.23 -41.93
N HIS A 29 -9.30 7.09 -41.00
CA HIS A 29 -8.70 8.41 -40.73
C HIS A 29 -7.29 8.26 -40.13
N ALA A 30 -6.40 9.21 -40.44
CA ALA A 30 -5.09 9.35 -39.80
C ALA A 30 -5.25 9.27 -38.28
N THR A 31 -4.60 8.26 -37.69
CA THR A 31 -4.70 7.89 -36.29
C THR A 31 -4.47 9.10 -35.38
N GLU A 32 -5.48 9.49 -34.60
CA GLU A 32 -5.17 10.07 -33.29
C GLU A 32 -4.42 9.01 -32.48
N PRO A 33 -3.20 9.27 -31.99
CA PRO A 33 -2.54 8.35 -31.08
C PRO A 33 -3.28 8.41 -29.74
N ALA A 34 -3.85 7.27 -29.35
CA ALA A 34 -4.52 6.97 -28.09
C ALA A 34 -5.42 8.10 -27.55
N SER A 35 -6.73 7.94 -27.70
CA SER A 35 -7.67 8.62 -26.81
C SER A 35 -7.37 8.21 -25.36
N GLU A 36 -7.72 9.04 -24.39
CA GLU A 36 -7.63 8.66 -22.96
C GLU A 36 -8.39 7.35 -22.68
N ASP A 37 -9.38 7.02 -23.51
CA ASP A 37 -10.17 5.79 -23.43
C ASP A 37 -9.45 4.52 -23.96
N ASN A 38 -8.28 4.65 -24.59
CA ASN A 38 -7.47 3.55 -25.15
C ASN A 38 -6.16 3.34 -24.35
N LEU A 39 -6.16 3.69 -23.06
CA LEU A 39 -5.05 3.45 -22.13
C LEU A 39 -4.75 1.96 -21.88
N ASP A 40 -5.69 1.06 -22.22
CA ASP A 40 -5.54 -0.40 -21.99
C ASP A 40 -4.48 -1.07 -22.89
N ASP A 41 -4.04 -0.41 -23.97
CA ASP A 41 -3.01 -0.93 -24.90
C ASP A 41 -1.65 -0.18 -24.80
N LEU A 42 -1.56 0.78 -23.87
CA LEU A 42 -0.32 1.47 -23.54
C LEU A 42 0.33 0.79 -22.34
N SER A 43 1.68 0.67 -22.35
CA SER A 43 2.40 0.34 -21.11
C SER A 43 1.97 1.36 -20.03
N PRO A 44 1.63 0.90 -18.81
CA PRO A 44 1.14 1.81 -17.76
C PRO A 44 2.11 2.97 -17.57
N ILE A 45 1.60 4.19 -17.70
CA ILE A 45 2.32 5.39 -17.30
C ILE A 45 2.09 5.57 -15.81
N ASP A 46 3.16 5.88 -15.09
CA ASP A 46 3.09 6.08 -13.65
C ASP A 46 2.13 7.21 -13.25
N ASP A 47 1.60 7.11 -12.03
CA ASP A 47 0.86 8.21 -11.42
C ASP A 47 1.87 9.21 -10.87
N THR A 48 1.97 10.43 -11.42
CA THR A 48 2.96 11.43 -10.96
C THR A 48 2.83 11.80 -9.48
N ASN A 49 1.70 11.46 -8.86
CA ASN A 49 1.40 11.69 -7.45
C ASN A 49 1.62 10.43 -6.58
N ALA A 50 2.13 9.34 -7.14
CA ALA A 50 2.51 8.14 -6.39
C ALA A 50 3.55 8.51 -5.34
N TYR A 51 3.30 8.11 -4.09
CA TYR A 51 4.23 8.35 -3.00
C TYR A 51 5.21 7.18 -2.90
N HIS A 52 6.49 7.45 -3.12
CA HIS A 52 7.56 6.47 -2.98
C HIS A 52 8.27 6.64 -1.65
N PRO A 53 8.17 5.65 -0.73
CA PRO A 53 8.79 5.73 0.58
C PRO A 53 10.29 6.01 0.51
N ASP A 54 11.03 5.42 -0.41
CA ASP A 54 12.50 5.56 -0.44
C ASP A 54 12.97 6.98 -0.81
N ASN A 55 12.15 7.73 -1.53
CA ASN A 55 12.44 9.08 -2.01
C ASN A 55 12.08 10.20 -1.01
N HIS A 56 11.45 9.87 0.12
CA HIS A 56 10.91 10.87 1.05
C HIS A 56 11.33 10.60 2.49
N ASP A 57 12.01 11.51 3.18
CA ASP A 57 12.50 11.22 4.53
C ASP A 57 11.40 10.87 5.55
N CYS A 58 10.22 11.46 5.40
CA CYS A 58 9.05 11.25 6.27
C CYS A 58 7.83 10.71 5.51
N PRO A 59 7.00 9.88 6.16
CA PRO A 59 5.73 9.44 5.60
C PRO A 59 4.74 10.60 5.46
N LEU A 60 3.71 10.39 4.66
CA LEU A 60 2.63 11.37 4.51
C LEU A 60 1.97 11.73 5.85
N PRO A 61 1.41 12.94 5.99
CA PRO A 61 0.66 13.34 7.18
C PRO A 61 -0.49 12.39 7.51
N CYS A 62 -0.81 12.26 8.80
CA CYS A 62 -1.98 11.53 9.28
C CYS A 62 -3.27 12.29 8.90
N VAL A 63 -3.73 12.14 7.65
CA VAL A 63 -4.99 12.76 7.16
C VAL A 63 -6.22 12.02 7.67
N ASP A 64 -6.15 10.70 7.78
CA ASP A 64 -7.18 9.84 8.32
C ASP A 64 -6.64 9.03 9.50
N TYR A 65 -7.03 9.41 10.71
CA TYR A 65 -6.68 8.67 11.92
C TYR A 65 -7.49 7.37 12.06
N THR A 66 -8.64 7.25 11.41
CA THR A 66 -9.57 6.12 11.57
C THR A 66 -9.15 4.87 10.80
N ASN A 67 -8.28 5.04 9.79
CA ASN A 67 -7.86 3.99 8.90
C ASN A 67 -6.33 3.93 8.78
N THR A 68 -5.69 3.01 9.50
CA THR A 68 -4.23 2.83 9.41
C THR A 68 -3.78 2.30 8.05
N HIS A 69 -4.67 1.71 7.24
CA HIS A 69 -4.34 1.32 5.85
C HIS A 69 -4.13 2.51 4.92
N SER A 70 -4.63 3.70 5.30
CA SER A 70 -4.32 4.95 4.62
C SER A 70 -2.90 5.47 4.91
N TRP A 71 -2.19 4.89 5.87
CA TRP A 71 -0.85 5.30 6.27
C TRP A 71 0.21 4.58 5.42
N ILE A 72 1.35 5.23 5.24
CA ILE A 72 2.44 4.72 4.41
C ILE A 72 3.16 3.56 5.12
N PRO A 73 3.30 2.39 4.48
CA PRO A 73 3.97 1.25 5.09
C PRO A 73 5.50 1.34 4.91
N TYR A 74 6.21 1.16 6.02
CA TYR A 74 7.66 0.98 6.07
C TYR A 74 7.99 -0.48 6.42
N LEU A 75 9.03 -0.99 5.76
CA LEU A 75 9.44 -2.40 5.84
C LEU A 75 10.70 -2.62 6.69
N SER A 76 11.11 -1.60 7.45
CA SER A 76 12.29 -1.64 8.31
C SER A 76 12.22 -0.57 9.40
N VAL A 77 12.79 -0.85 10.58
CA VAL A 77 12.83 0.09 11.71
C VAL A 77 13.84 1.20 11.45
N GLU A 78 14.95 0.89 10.77
CA GLU A 78 16.02 1.85 10.46
C GLU A 78 15.49 3.04 9.64
N ARG A 79 14.46 2.81 8.82
CA ARG A 79 13.81 3.84 8.01
C ARG A 79 13.26 5.01 8.83
N LEU A 80 12.83 4.75 10.07
CA LEU A 80 12.25 5.75 10.96
C LEU A 80 13.25 6.87 11.32
N ASN A 81 14.56 6.56 11.35
CA ASN A 81 15.62 7.50 11.71
C ASN A 81 15.81 8.65 10.71
N ARG A 82 15.36 8.47 9.46
CA ARG A 82 15.42 9.49 8.41
C ARG A 82 14.44 10.63 8.67
N CYS A 83 13.27 10.32 9.24
CA CYS A 83 12.23 11.32 9.45
C CYS A 83 12.55 12.22 10.66
N LYS A 84 12.46 13.53 10.44
CA LYS A 84 12.65 14.56 11.49
C LYS A 84 11.35 15.14 12.03
N ALA A 85 10.21 14.55 11.68
CA ALA A 85 8.89 14.90 12.19
C ALA A 85 8.37 13.79 13.13
N PRO A 86 7.48 14.11 14.09
CA PRO A 86 6.86 13.11 14.94
C PRO A 86 5.95 12.20 14.13
N MET A 87 6.01 10.88 14.38
CA MET A 87 5.25 9.88 13.63
C MET A 87 4.39 9.01 14.54
N LEU A 88 3.22 8.61 14.05
CA LEU A 88 2.43 7.50 14.59
C LEU A 88 2.71 6.24 13.80
N LEU A 89 2.78 5.11 14.51
CA LEU A 89 3.16 3.83 13.97
C LEU A 89 2.15 2.75 14.42
N GLN A 90 1.71 1.92 13.48
CA GLN A 90 0.94 0.71 13.72
C GLN A 90 1.67 -0.50 13.12
N PHE A 91 1.91 -1.51 13.96
CA PHE A 91 2.54 -2.77 13.59
C PHE A 91 2.18 -3.85 14.62
N SER A 92 2.48 -5.11 14.31
CA SER A 92 2.17 -6.23 15.21
C SER A 92 2.98 -6.21 16.49
N ILE A 93 2.34 -6.38 17.64
CA ILE A 93 3.06 -6.59 18.92
C ILE A 93 3.49 -8.04 19.11
N SER A 94 3.01 -8.95 18.26
CA SER A 94 3.32 -10.38 18.30
C SER A 94 4.46 -10.78 17.37
N GLN A 95 4.90 -9.89 16.48
CA GLN A 95 6.07 -10.07 15.59
C GLN A 95 7.24 -9.23 16.12
N PRO A 96 8.23 -9.84 16.79
CA PRO A 96 9.33 -9.10 17.40
C PRO A 96 10.13 -8.26 16.40
N LEU A 97 10.28 -6.97 16.67
CA LEU A 97 11.08 -6.07 15.81
C LEU A 97 12.59 -6.32 15.91
N ASP A 98 13.04 -7.00 16.97
CA ASP A 98 14.44 -7.37 17.20
C ASP A 98 14.79 -8.79 16.75
N ASP A 99 13.86 -9.47 16.06
CA ASP A 99 14.11 -10.75 15.39
C ASP A 99 14.22 -10.55 13.88
N GLN A 100 15.39 -10.87 13.33
CA GLN A 100 15.67 -10.81 11.89
C GLN A 100 14.75 -11.68 11.03
N HIS A 101 14.11 -12.71 11.61
CA HIS A 101 13.21 -13.59 10.89
C HIS A 101 11.76 -13.07 10.86
N SER A 102 11.43 -12.09 11.70
CA SER A 102 10.10 -11.51 11.76
C SER A 102 9.76 -10.71 10.51
N THR A 103 8.48 -10.70 10.17
CA THR A 103 7.99 -9.80 9.12
C THR A 103 7.75 -8.42 9.72
N ILE A 104 8.46 -7.42 9.21
CA ILE A 104 8.29 -6.02 9.61
C ILE A 104 7.37 -5.33 8.60
N LEU A 105 6.19 -4.90 9.09
CA LEU A 105 5.26 -4.04 8.36
C LEU A 105 4.78 -2.95 9.31
N ILE A 106 5.28 -1.74 9.12
CA ILE A 106 5.00 -0.58 9.97
C ILE A 106 4.17 0.42 9.19
N ARG A 107 2.88 0.52 9.45
CA ARG A 107 2.02 1.57 8.90
C ARG A 107 2.33 2.88 9.63
N SER A 108 2.72 3.91 8.89
CA SER A 108 3.30 5.13 9.45
C SER A 108 2.75 6.41 8.82
N CYS A 109 2.54 7.43 9.65
CA CYS A 109 2.16 8.77 9.20
C CYS A 109 2.77 9.83 10.12
N THR A 110 2.95 11.06 9.61
CA THR A 110 3.46 12.18 10.40
C THR A 110 2.35 12.95 11.11
N ILE A 111 2.62 13.38 12.35
CA ILE A 111 1.74 14.25 13.14
C ILE A 111 1.99 15.70 12.72
N GLY A 112 0.93 16.41 12.34
CA GLY A 112 1.00 17.78 11.80
C GLY A 112 0.61 17.83 10.33
N SER A 113 0.57 19.02 9.73
CA SER A 113 0.19 19.19 8.32
C SER A 113 1.22 20.02 7.55
N HIS A 114 1.76 19.43 6.48
CA HIS A 114 2.32 20.17 5.37
C HIS A 114 1.27 20.20 4.27
N MET A 115 0.74 21.39 3.92
CA MET A 115 -0.40 21.53 3.01
C MET A 115 -0.21 20.81 1.66
N THR A 116 1.03 20.76 1.16
CA THR A 116 1.38 20.08 -0.10
C THR A 116 1.33 18.55 0.04
N ALA A 117 1.89 18.00 1.11
CA ALA A 117 1.86 16.55 1.39
C ALA A 117 0.46 16.04 1.75
N ALA A 118 -0.37 16.88 2.37
CA ALA A 118 -1.76 16.56 2.68
C ALA A 118 -2.65 16.48 1.43
N LYS A 119 -2.29 17.17 0.33
CA LYS A 119 -3.01 17.03 -0.95
C LYS A 119 -2.74 15.67 -1.59
N ILE A 120 -1.46 15.26 -1.66
CA ILE A 120 -1.05 13.94 -2.17
C ILE A 120 -1.73 12.82 -1.38
N ALA A 121 -1.79 12.95 -0.05
CA ALA A 121 -2.44 11.98 0.83
C ALA A 121 -3.96 11.79 0.61
N ASN A 122 -4.64 12.69 -0.12
CA ASN A 122 -6.09 12.69 -0.29
C ASN A 122 -6.56 12.28 -1.70
N GLU A 123 -5.66 11.93 -2.63
CA GLU A 123 -6.06 11.75 -4.03
C GLU A 123 -6.80 10.44 -4.32
N LYS A 124 -6.49 9.36 -3.59
CA LYS A 124 -7.21 8.09 -3.68
C LYS A 124 -7.67 7.66 -2.28
N PRO A 125 -8.98 7.72 -1.98
CA PRO A 125 -9.48 7.24 -0.71
C PRO A 125 -9.16 5.75 -0.56
N VAL A 126 -8.62 5.40 0.61
CA VAL A 126 -8.34 4.01 0.98
C VAL A 126 -9.50 3.51 1.82
N ASP A 127 -10.17 2.46 1.37
CA ASP A 127 -11.26 1.84 2.12
C ASP A 127 -10.76 1.35 3.48
N ASN A 128 -11.58 1.51 4.52
CA ASN A 128 -11.25 1.07 5.87
C ASN A 128 -11.68 -0.40 6.03
N PRO A 129 -10.74 -1.37 6.08
CA PRO A 129 -11.10 -2.80 6.12
C PRO A 129 -11.89 -3.18 7.36
N LYS A 130 -11.85 -2.38 8.43
CA LYS A 130 -12.65 -2.60 9.64
C LYS A 130 -14.16 -2.48 9.41
N LYS A 131 -14.56 -1.84 8.30
CA LYS A 131 -15.96 -1.59 7.89
C LYS A 131 -16.45 -2.52 6.79
N ASP A 132 -15.62 -3.45 6.33
CA ASP A 132 -15.96 -4.35 5.23
C ASP A 132 -17.09 -5.30 5.68
N ASP A 133 -18.26 -5.15 5.06
CA ASP A 133 -19.48 -5.88 5.37
C ASP A 133 -19.44 -7.34 4.87
N THR A 134 -18.47 -7.68 4.02
CA THR A 134 -18.26 -9.03 3.53
C THR A 134 -17.56 -9.93 4.57
N LEU A 135 -16.87 -9.32 5.55
CA LEU A 135 -16.20 -10.03 6.65
C LEU A 135 -17.20 -10.79 7.53
N VAL A 136 -16.70 -11.82 8.23
CA VAL A 136 -17.44 -12.49 9.29
C VAL A 136 -17.73 -11.47 10.38
N ASP A 137 -19.01 -11.34 10.75
CA ASP A 137 -19.58 -10.32 11.66
C ASP A 137 -19.73 -8.91 11.04
N GLY A 138 -19.53 -8.74 9.74
CA GLY A 138 -19.72 -7.46 9.02
C GLY A 138 -18.66 -6.40 9.30
N GLY A 139 -17.47 -6.84 9.74
CA GLY A 139 -16.32 -5.99 10.06
C GLY A 139 -15.99 -5.95 11.54
N SER A 140 -14.73 -5.62 11.86
CA SER A 140 -14.22 -5.66 13.24
C SER A 140 -14.87 -4.63 14.17
N LEU A 141 -15.45 -3.55 13.63
CA LEU A 141 -16.15 -2.54 14.44
C LEU A 141 -17.45 -3.06 15.05
N ASN A 142 -18.14 -3.97 14.36
CA ASN A 142 -19.42 -4.52 14.85
C ASN A 142 -19.22 -5.54 15.97
N ALA A 143 -18.04 -6.16 16.04
CA ALA A 143 -17.71 -7.19 17.02
C ALA A 143 -17.06 -6.63 18.30
N ALA A 144 -16.56 -5.38 18.28
CA ALA A 144 -15.77 -4.82 19.37
C ALA A 144 -16.66 -4.15 20.46
N PRO A 145 -16.60 -4.59 21.74
CA PRO A 145 -17.44 -4.04 22.81
C PRO A 145 -17.30 -2.53 22.99
N ALA A 146 -16.08 -2.00 22.92
CA ALA A 146 -15.79 -0.57 23.06
C ALA A 146 -16.39 0.30 21.94
N CYS A 147 -16.87 -0.30 20.84
CA CYS A 147 -17.62 0.39 19.79
C CYS A 147 -19.13 0.50 20.10
N ILE A 148 -19.63 -0.37 20.98
CA ILE A 148 -21.06 -0.51 21.29
C ILE A 148 -21.40 0.21 22.59
N ILE A 149 -20.57 0.01 23.62
CA ILE A 149 -20.80 0.56 24.96
C ILE A 149 -19.67 1.52 25.37
N PRO A 150 -19.99 2.70 25.92
CA PRO A 150 -18.99 3.69 26.30
C PRO A 150 -18.23 3.35 27.60
N GLY A 151 -18.80 2.49 28.45
CA GLY A 151 -18.30 2.16 29.78
C GLY A 151 -18.68 3.19 30.85
N THR A 152 -18.58 2.79 32.11
CA THR A 152 -18.82 3.67 33.27
C THR A 152 -17.47 4.17 33.80
N PRO A 153 -17.27 5.49 33.97
CA PRO A 153 -16.02 6.02 34.49
C PRO A 153 -15.84 5.68 35.97
N VAL A 154 -14.66 5.16 36.32
CA VAL A 154 -14.22 4.85 37.67
C VAL A 154 -12.88 5.54 37.92
N ASP A 155 -12.79 6.30 39.01
CA ASP A 155 -11.54 6.92 39.43
C ASP A 155 -10.54 5.84 39.87
N THR A 156 -9.39 5.81 39.19
CA THR A 156 -8.33 4.83 39.40
C THR A 156 -6.96 5.51 39.39
N LYS A 157 -5.95 4.81 39.89
CA LYS A 157 -4.56 5.27 39.91
C LYS A 157 -3.70 4.39 39.01
N LEU A 158 -2.96 5.00 38.07
CA LEU A 158 -1.88 4.31 37.35
C LEU A 158 -0.63 4.30 38.23
N SER A 159 0.06 3.16 38.29
CA SER A 159 1.38 3.09 38.91
C SER A 159 2.43 3.62 37.94
N VAL A 160 3.43 4.34 38.46
CA VAL A 160 4.54 4.86 37.65
C VAL A 160 5.84 4.12 37.97
N GLY A 161 6.60 3.80 36.93
CA GLY A 161 7.93 3.23 37.03
C GLY A 161 8.92 3.96 36.13
N LYS A 162 10.17 4.04 36.59
CA LYS A 162 11.28 4.73 35.92
C LYS A 162 12.49 3.80 35.77
N GLY A 163 13.16 3.91 34.63
CA GLY A 163 14.49 3.35 34.40
C GLY A 163 15.62 4.32 34.80
N ASP A 164 16.80 4.12 34.22
CA ASP A 164 17.99 4.93 34.47
C ASP A 164 17.87 6.36 33.91
N SER A 165 18.84 7.22 34.24
CA SER A 165 18.93 8.57 33.67
C SER A 165 18.98 8.54 32.13
N GLY A 166 18.19 9.39 31.47
CA GLY A 166 18.11 9.48 30.01
C GLY A 166 18.31 10.90 29.49
N LYS A 167 18.09 11.08 28.18
CA LYS A 167 18.17 12.38 27.48
C LYS A 167 16.91 12.66 26.66
N GLY A 168 15.75 12.27 27.19
CA GLY A 168 14.47 12.55 26.54
C GLY A 168 14.09 14.03 26.57
N ASP A 169 13.41 14.47 25.53
CA ASP A 169 12.81 15.79 25.43
C ASP A 169 11.30 15.70 25.73
N ALA A 170 10.82 16.52 26.68
CA ALA A 170 9.43 16.47 27.11
C ALA A 170 8.45 16.97 26.03
N GLU A 171 8.87 17.88 25.15
CA GLU A 171 8.06 18.37 24.03
C GLU A 171 7.94 17.30 22.94
N ASP A 172 9.02 16.57 22.68
CA ASP A 172 9.02 15.43 21.76
C ASP A 172 8.03 14.35 22.26
N ILE A 173 8.05 14.03 23.57
CA ILE A 173 7.10 13.10 24.19
C ILE A 173 5.66 13.63 24.09
N ALA A 174 5.43 14.91 24.45
CA ALA A 174 4.11 15.52 24.42
C ALA A 174 3.48 15.47 23.02
N SER A 175 4.28 15.71 21.98
CA SER A 175 3.85 15.64 20.58
C SER A 175 3.35 14.24 20.20
N LEU A 176 4.05 13.18 20.63
CA LEU A 176 3.63 11.80 20.40
C LEU A 176 2.34 11.46 21.16
N LEU A 177 2.23 11.86 22.43
CA LEU A 177 1.05 11.61 23.26
C LEU A 177 -0.19 12.35 22.72
N GLU A 178 -0.03 13.54 22.15
CA GLU A 178 -1.11 14.26 21.49
C GLU A 178 -1.62 13.51 20.25
N GLY A 179 -0.71 13.02 19.40
CA GLY A 179 -1.06 12.20 18.25
C GLY A 179 -1.79 10.91 18.64
N MET A 180 -1.31 10.22 19.68
CA MET A 180 -1.98 9.04 20.24
C MET A 180 -3.38 9.37 20.76
N THR A 181 -3.54 10.54 21.41
CA THR A 181 -4.84 11.01 21.89
C THR A 181 -5.82 11.23 20.74
N LYS A 182 -5.36 11.83 19.63
CA LYS A 182 -6.17 12.01 18.40
C LYS A 182 -6.56 10.66 17.79
N PHE A 183 -5.62 9.72 17.71
CA PHE A 183 -5.89 8.37 17.19
C PHE A 183 -6.97 7.64 17.98
N PHE A 184 -6.83 7.50 19.31
CA PHE A 184 -7.83 6.80 20.12
C PHE A 184 -9.15 7.57 20.27
N GLY A 185 -9.15 8.87 20.04
CA GLY A 185 -10.36 9.69 19.98
C GLY A 185 -11.14 9.57 18.66
N ALA A 186 -10.55 8.95 17.62
CA ALA A 186 -11.20 8.79 16.34
C ALA A 186 -12.28 7.68 16.41
N LYS A 187 -13.47 7.96 15.86
CA LYS A 187 -14.68 7.12 16.04
C LYS A 187 -14.45 5.65 15.70
N ASP A 188 -13.80 5.36 14.57
CA ASP A 188 -13.63 3.98 14.09
C ASP A 188 -12.37 3.30 14.65
N ASN A 189 -11.70 3.90 15.64
CA ASN A 189 -10.61 3.28 16.39
C ASN A 189 -11.07 2.68 17.72
N CYS A 190 -12.39 2.55 17.90
CA CYS A 190 -12.99 1.91 19.06
C CYS A 190 -12.58 0.44 19.25
N ASN A 191 -12.07 -0.26 18.24
CA ASN A 191 -11.53 -1.61 18.36
C ASN A 191 -10.00 -1.67 18.52
N GLU A 192 -9.28 -0.56 18.35
CA GLU A 192 -7.82 -0.52 18.37
C GLU A 192 -7.27 -0.73 19.79
N LYS A 193 -6.29 -1.61 19.95
CA LYS A 193 -5.79 -2.02 21.29
C LYS A 193 -4.45 -1.38 21.64
N PHE A 194 -3.71 -0.87 20.67
CA PHE A 194 -2.39 -0.28 20.88
C PHE A 194 -2.03 0.69 19.76
N LEU A 195 -1.06 1.55 20.05
CA LEU A 195 -0.43 2.41 19.06
C LEU A 195 1.00 2.70 19.50
N PHE A 196 1.86 2.98 18.53
CA PHE A 196 3.23 3.39 18.77
C PHE A 196 3.50 4.78 18.20
N GLY A 197 4.57 5.41 18.67
CA GLY A 197 5.05 6.68 18.16
C GLY A 197 6.57 6.69 18.10
N TYR A 198 7.12 7.46 17.17
CA TYR A 198 8.56 7.68 17.04
C TYR A 198 8.83 9.15 16.72
N TYR A 199 9.77 9.76 17.43
CA TYR A 199 10.26 11.10 17.14
C TYR A 199 11.67 11.30 17.71
N LYS A 200 12.68 11.52 16.84
CA LYS A 200 14.08 11.80 17.24
C LYS A 200 14.63 10.84 18.32
N GLN A 201 14.50 9.53 18.12
CA GLN A 201 14.86 8.47 19.11
C GLN A 201 13.99 8.39 20.37
N THR A 202 13.00 9.27 20.55
CA THR A 202 11.93 9.03 21.51
C THR A 202 10.91 8.10 20.88
N VAL A 203 10.65 6.96 21.51
CA VAL A 203 9.57 6.05 21.13
C VAL A 203 8.54 5.96 22.22
N ALA A 204 7.28 5.86 21.81
CA ALA A 204 6.15 5.74 22.72
C ALA A 204 5.33 4.51 22.35
N SER A 205 4.71 3.88 23.34
CA SER A 205 3.66 2.88 23.15
C SER A 205 2.52 3.13 24.11
N ILE A 206 1.33 2.73 23.69
CA ILE A 206 0.14 2.65 24.53
C ILE A 206 -0.55 1.32 24.24
N TYR A 207 -1.06 0.69 25.29
CA TYR A 207 -1.95 -0.47 25.21
C TYR A 207 -3.21 -0.22 26.04
N ILE A 208 -4.35 -0.62 25.50
CA ILE A 208 -5.65 -0.61 26.17
C ILE A 208 -6.33 -1.95 25.96
N GLY A 209 -6.62 -2.64 27.06
CA GLY A 209 -7.32 -3.92 27.04
C GLY A 209 -8.74 -3.80 26.44
N PRO A 210 -9.24 -4.86 25.79
CA PRO A 210 -10.57 -4.84 25.15
C PRO A 210 -11.75 -4.64 26.10
N GLY A 211 -11.56 -4.81 27.41
CA GLY A 211 -12.58 -4.56 28.44
C GLY A 211 -12.65 -3.09 28.89
N LEU A 212 -11.86 -2.20 28.29
CA LEU A 212 -11.82 -0.78 28.63
C LEU A 212 -12.30 0.10 27.46
N GLY A 213 -13.18 1.06 27.77
CA GLY A 213 -13.63 2.08 26.84
C GLY A 213 -12.49 3.03 26.44
N LYS A 214 -12.48 3.50 25.18
CA LYS A 214 -11.38 4.31 24.62
C LYS A 214 -11.17 5.67 25.29
N SER A 215 -12.17 6.18 25.99
CA SER A 215 -12.02 7.36 26.86
C SER A 215 -10.94 7.17 27.94
N THR A 216 -10.66 5.93 28.35
CA THR A 216 -9.55 5.58 29.25
C THR A 216 -8.19 5.97 28.66
N ALA A 217 -8.00 5.75 27.35
CA ALA A 217 -6.75 6.13 26.67
C ALA A 217 -6.54 7.65 26.71
N LYS A 218 -7.58 8.43 26.43
CA LYS A 218 -7.53 9.89 26.55
C LYS A 218 -7.18 10.34 27.98
N SER A 219 -7.85 9.78 28.99
CA SER A 219 -7.58 10.13 30.39
C SER A 219 -6.14 9.78 30.81
N GLY A 220 -5.69 8.57 30.47
CA GLY A 220 -4.33 8.11 30.78
C GLY A 220 -3.24 8.92 30.07
N LEU A 221 -3.38 9.17 28.77
CA LEU A 221 -2.41 9.97 28.00
C LEU A 221 -2.30 11.40 28.52
N GLN A 222 -3.43 12.03 28.89
CA GLN A 222 -3.43 13.38 29.45
C GLN A 222 -2.80 13.44 30.84
N ALA A 223 -3.09 12.48 31.72
CA ALA A 223 -2.49 12.41 33.04
C ALA A 223 -0.97 12.16 32.95
N PHE A 224 -0.56 11.26 32.06
CA PHE A 224 0.84 10.94 31.82
C PHE A 224 1.62 12.11 31.19
N GLY A 225 1.05 12.80 30.21
CA GLY A 225 1.68 13.99 29.62
C GLY A 225 1.90 15.12 30.63
N LYS A 226 0.93 15.35 31.54
CA LYS A 226 1.09 16.31 32.64
C LYS A 226 2.20 15.92 33.61
N TYR A 227 2.32 14.62 33.91
CA TYR A 227 3.37 14.09 34.76
C TYR A 227 4.75 14.32 34.15
N ILE A 228 4.95 13.92 32.88
CA ILE A 228 6.22 14.13 32.17
C ILE A 228 6.57 15.62 32.06
N GLY A 229 5.61 16.49 31.76
CA GLY A 229 5.85 17.93 31.66
C GLY A 229 6.23 18.62 32.98
N ALA A 230 6.00 17.97 34.12
CA ALA A 230 6.39 18.48 35.44
C ALA A 230 7.78 17.99 35.92
N GLU A 231 8.37 17.02 35.22
CA GLU A 231 9.66 16.43 35.59
C GLU A 231 10.84 17.28 35.09
N ALA A 232 11.87 17.45 35.92
CA ALA A 232 13.05 18.24 35.58
C ALA A 232 14.06 17.50 34.68
N SER A 233 13.98 16.16 34.59
CA SER A 233 14.88 15.35 33.77
C SER A 233 14.20 14.06 33.32
N ALA A 234 14.31 13.73 32.03
CA ALA A 234 13.76 12.51 31.47
C ALA A 234 14.64 11.29 31.75
N THR A 235 14.02 10.15 32.04
CA THR A 235 14.71 8.86 32.14
C THR A 235 14.82 8.19 30.78
N ASN A 236 15.66 7.14 30.69
CA ASN A 236 15.76 6.32 29.49
C ASN A 236 14.43 5.60 29.22
N GLN A 237 13.69 5.22 30.27
CA GLN A 237 12.41 4.55 30.21
C GLN A 237 11.47 5.09 31.29
N THR A 238 10.23 5.38 30.91
CA THR A 238 9.14 5.71 31.84
C THR A 238 7.91 4.91 31.48
N VAL A 239 7.28 4.28 32.47
CA VAL A 239 6.06 3.51 32.31
C VAL A 239 4.99 4.03 33.25
N ALA A 240 3.76 4.17 32.76
CA ALA A 240 2.57 4.30 33.59
C ALA A 240 1.60 3.19 33.24
N GLU A 241 1.18 2.39 34.23
CA GLU A 241 0.33 1.23 33.99
C GLU A 241 -0.74 1.00 35.05
N LEU A 242 -1.87 0.48 34.59
CA LEU A 242 -2.90 -0.18 35.37
C LEU A 242 -2.74 -1.70 35.15
N CYS A 243 -1.94 -2.33 35.99
CA CYS A 243 -1.63 -3.75 35.88
C CYS A 243 -1.45 -4.38 37.26
N GLY A 244 -1.61 -5.71 37.36
CA GLY A 244 -1.47 -6.46 38.60
C GLY A 244 -2.77 -6.53 39.41
N ASN A 245 -2.68 -6.83 40.71
CA ASN A 245 -3.83 -6.89 41.64
C ASN A 245 -5.00 -7.78 41.16
N GLY A 246 -4.69 -8.90 40.50
CA GLY A 246 -5.71 -9.83 39.99
C GLY A 246 -6.48 -9.32 38.75
N ARG A 247 -6.08 -8.20 38.14
CA ARG A 247 -6.67 -7.72 36.89
C ARG A 247 -6.43 -8.70 35.76
N LYS A 248 -7.46 -8.89 34.94
CA LYS A 248 -7.39 -9.71 33.73
C LYS A 248 -6.76 -8.92 32.58
N PRO A 249 -6.22 -9.58 31.53
CA PRO A 249 -5.63 -8.90 30.36
C PRO A 249 -6.55 -7.87 29.71
N GLU A 250 -7.86 -8.06 29.80
CA GLU A 250 -8.89 -7.18 29.23
C GLU A 250 -9.01 -5.85 29.99
N GLN A 251 -8.57 -5.82 31.25
CA GLN A 251 -8.62 -4.67 32.16
C GLN A 251 -7.26 -3.99 32.35
N VAL A 252 -6.26 -4.35 31.53
CA VAL A 252 -4.92 -3.74 31.57
C VAL A 252 -4.87 -2.48 30.70
N PHE A 253 -4.22 -1.45 31.22
CA PHE A 253 -3.88 -0.23 30.50
C PHE A 253 -2.42 0.12 30.74
N GLY A 254 -1.70 0.60 29.73
CA GLY A 254 -0.30 0.95 29.88
C GLY A 254 0.18 1.96 28.86
N ILE A 255 1.11 2.81 29.28
CA ILE A 255 1.86 3.75 28.44
C ILE A 255 3.34 3.55 28.77
N ALA A 256 4.19 3.38 27.75
CA ALA A 256 5.64 3.30 27.92
C ALA A 256 6.36 4.25 26.97
N ILE A 257 7.36 4.95 27.48
CA ILE A 257 8.28 5.80 26.73
C ILE A 257 9.68 5.19 26.84
N ASP A 258 10.41 5.17 25.72
CA ASP A 258 11.84 4.89 25.68
C ASP A 258 12.54 6.00 24.90
N THR A 259 13.58 6.61 25.47
CA THR A 259 14.29 7.76 24.90
C THR A 259 15.62 7.38 24.24
N THR A 260 15.85 6.07 24.05
CA THR A 260 17.05 5.50 23.43
C THR A 260 16.83 5.07 21.98
N GLY A 261 15.59 5.17 21.49
CA GLY A 261 15.19 4.76 20.14
C GLY A 261 14.77 3.30 20.03
N ASN A 262 14.69 2.57 21.15
CA ASN A 262 14.44 1.13 21.13
C ASN A 262 12.94 0.80 21.03
N LEU A 263 12.44 0.77 19.80
CA LEU A 263 11.03 0.45 19.50
C LEU A 263 10.65 -0.97 19.95
N ALA A 264 11.58 -1.93 19.91
CA ALA A 264 11.33 -3.30 20.35
C ALA A 264 11.07 -3.39 21.86
N THR A 265 11.69 -2.54 22.68
CA THR A 265 11.44 -2.52 24.12
C THR A 265 10.01 -2.11 24.46
N VAL A 266 9.52 -1.03 23.87
CA VAL A 266 8.14 -0.58 24.09
C VAL A 266 7.11 -1.53 23.46
N GLN A 267 7.46 -2.20 22.35
CA GLN A 267 6.66 -3.30 21.79
C GLN A 267 6.50 -4.46 22.78
N LYS A 268 7.58 -4.88 23.45
CA LYS A 268 7.56 -5.95 24.46
C LYS A 268 6.70 -5.58 25.67
N ALA A 269 6.67 -4.30 26.07
CA ALA A 269 5.76 -3.83 27.11
C ALA A 269 4.29 -4.00 26.69
N ALA A 270 3.94 -3.57 25.47
CA ALA A 270 2.60 -3.77 24.91
C ALA A 270 2.19 -5.25 24.80
N LEU A 271 3.10 -6.13 24.35
CA LEU A 271 2.88 -7.57 24.32
C LEU A 271 2.72 -8.17 25.73
N GLY A 272 3.46 -7.65 26.71
CA GLY A 272 3.31 -8.03 28.12
C GLY A 272 1.91 -7.70 28.63
N TRP A 273 1.47 -6.47 28.42
CA TRP A 273 0.13 -6.01 28.82
C TRP A 273 -0.99 -6.80 28.15
N SER A 274 -0.83 -7.16 26.88
CA SER A 274 -1.82 -8.01 26.18
C SER A 274 -1.93 -9.43 26.75
N LYS A 275 -0.96 -9.84 27.57
CA LYS A 275 -0.94 -11.12 28.29
C LYS A 275 -1.21 -10.95 29.79
N GLY A 276 -1.64 -9.76 30.24
CA GLY A 276 -1.88 -9.46 31.65
C GLY A 276 -0.60 -9.28 32.49
N THR A 277 0.57 -9.16 31.85
CA THR A 277 1.86 -9.02 32.53
C THR A 277 2.28 -7.56 32.62
N CYS A 278 2.75 -7.15 33.80
CA CYS A 278 3.16 -5.77 34.07
C CYS A 278 4.58 -5.48 33.57
N ALA A 279 4.81 -4.25 33.15
CA ALA A 279 6.06 -3.75 32.61
C ALA A 279 6.95 -3.12 33.70
N ILE A 280 6.39 -2.62 34.82
CA ILE A 280 7.17 -2.14 35.96
C ILE A 280 7.75 -3.34 36.71
N LYS A 281 8.97 -3.71 36.36
CA LYS A 281 9.79 -4.76 36.97
C LYS A 281 11.23 -4.67 36.48
N GLY A 282 12.16 -5.33 37.18
CA GLY A 282 13.54 -5.46 36.73
C GLY A 282 14.22 -4.08 36.61
N ASN A 283 14.57 -3.66 35.39
CA ASN A 283 15.24 -2.37 35.16
C ASN A 283 14.31 -1.16 35.26
N ILE A 284 12.98 -1.36 35.27
CA ILE A 284 11.99 -0.31 35.49
C ILE A 284 11.49 -0.43 36.93
N GLN A 285 11.90 0.51 37.78
CA GLN A 285 11.61 0.49 39.21
C GLN A 285 10.36 1.32 39.52
N ALA A 286 9.49 0.79 40.39
CA ALA A 286 8.31 1.52 40.84
C ALA A 286 8.73 2.77 41.64
N THR A 287 8.17 3.93 41.32
CA THR A 287 8.50 5.18 42.02
C THR A 287 7.67 5.39 43.29
N GLY A 288 6.56 4.63 43.43
CA GLY A 288 5.54 4.87 44.45
C GLY A 288 4.60 6.02 44.12
N GLU A 289 4.76 6.66 42.95
CA GLU A 289 3.88 7.71 42.46
C GLU A 289 2.69 7.13 41.71
N PHE A 290 1.59 7.87 41.75
CA PHE A 290 0.33 7.46 41.17
C PHE A 290 -0.32 8.57 40.36
N LEU A 291 -0.80 8.23 39.16
CA LEU A 291 -1.52 9.17 38.30
C LEU A 291 -3.02 8.93 38.43
N SER A 292 -3.76 9.94 38.90
CA SER A 292 -5.23 9.88 38.94
C SER A 292 -5.79 9.92 37.52
N VAL A 293 -6.57 8.90 37.17
CA VAL A 293 -7.18 8.71 35.85
C VAL A 293 -8.63 8.23 35.97
N GLN A 294 -9.43 8.50 34.95
CA GLN A 294 -10.74 7.91 34.78
C GLN A 294 -10.63 6.69 33.86
N VAL A 295 -11.01 5.54 34.39
CA VAL A 295 -11.04 4.26 33.66
C VAL A 295 -12.49 3.92 33.35
N PHE A 296 -12.79 3.67 32.08
CA PHE A 296 -14.13 3.35 31.62
C PHE A 296 -14.26 1.84 31.50
N ASP A 297 -14.69 1.16 32.57
CA ASP A 297 -14.83 -0.29 32.58
C ASP A 297 -16.10 -0.68 31.78
N LEU A 298 -15.94 -1.63 30.86
CA LEU A 298 -17.04 -2.18 30.05
C LEU A 298 -17.72 -3.39 30.70
N ALA A 299 -17.07 -3.99 31.71
CA ALA A 299 -17.48 -5.22 32.38
C ALA A 299 -17.94 -5.00 33.84
N GLY A 300 -18.33 -3.77 34.20
CA GLY A 300 -18.80 -3.46 35.56
C GLY A 300 -19.98 -4.34 35.99
N ASP A 301 -20.11 -4.58 37.30
CA ASP A 301 -21.07 -5.50 37.95
C ASP A 301 -22.57 -5.28 37.64
N ASP A 302 -22.93 -4.26 36.84
CA ASP A 302 -24.30 -3.88 36.46
C ASP A 302 -24.55 -3.80 34.94
N ALA A 303 -23.76 -4.51 34.12
CA ALA A 303 -24.02 -4.61 32.68
C ALA A 303 -25.27 -5.49 32.39
N GLN A 304 -26.47 -4.93 32.58
CA GLN A 304 -27.69 -5.45 31.96
C GLN A 304 -27.56 -5.28 30.45
N PHE A 305 -27.13 -6.34 29.77
CA PHE A 305 -27.16 -6.43 28.32
C PHE A 305 -28.61 -6.31 27.85
N LEU A 306 -28.92 -5.21 27.17
CA LEU A 306 -30.15 -5.05 26.41
C LEU A 306 -30.05 -5.98 25.18
N ASP A 307 -30.77 -7.11 25.24
CA ASP A 307 -31.01 -8.01 24.11
C ASP A 307 -31.68 -7.23 22.97
N GLY A 308 -30.87 -6.78 22.01
CA GLY A 308 -31.33 -6.07 20.83
C GLY A 308 -31.06 -6.85 19.57
N HIS A 309 -31.58 -8.09 19.43
CA HIS A 309 -31.87 -8.75 18.14
C HIS A 309 -33.12 -9.65 18.29
N PRO A 310 -34.00 -9.71 17.28
CA PRO A 310 -35.34 -10.29 17.41
C PRO A 310 -35.27 -11.82 17.48
N THR A 311 -35.74 -12.38 18.60
CA THR A 311 -36.06 -13.81 18.72
C THR A 311 -37.14 -14.19 17.71
N PRO A 312 -37.00 -15.29 16.94
CA PRO A 312 -38.10 -15.81 16.12
C PRO A 312 -39.30 -16.18 17.02
N PRO A 313 -40.55 -15.99 16.56
CA PRO A 313 -41.72 -16.21 17.40
C PRO A 313 -41.85 -17.69 17.75
N SER A 314 -41.69 -17.98 19.05
CA SER A 314 -42.05 -19.27 19.64
C SER A 314 -43.55 -19.50 19.49
N THR A 315 -43.91 -20.51 18.68
CA THR A 315 -45.27 -20.99 18.52
C THR A 315 -45.71 -21.69 19.81
N PRO A 316 -46.89 -21.39 20.37
CA PRO A 316 -47.33 -21.99 21.63
C PRO A 316 -47.78 -23.44 21.38
N THR A 317 -47.15 -24.39 22.07
CA THR A 317 -47.65 -25.77 22.17
C THR A 317 -48.50 -25.88 23.45
N PRO A 318 -49.68 -26.55 23.43
CA PRO A 318 -50.67 -26.44 24.49
C PRO A 318 -50.32 -27.25 25.74
N SER A 319 -50.71 -26.71 26.90
CA SER A 319 -50.67 -27.38 28.20
C SER A 319 -51.54 -28.65 28.23
N PRO A 320 -51.08 -29.76 28.85
CA PRO A 320 -51.92 -30.93 29.05
C PRO A 320 -52.79 -30.76 30.30
N THR A 321 -54.10 -30.87 30.12
CA THR A 321 -55.09 -31.09 31.17
C THR A 321 -55.00 -32.53 31.69
N HIS A 322 -55.14 -32.69 33.01
CA HIS A 322 -55.27 -33.97 33.68
C HIS A 322 -56.55 -34.72 33.27
N ALA A 323 -56.41 -35.97 32.86
CA ALA A 323 -57.44 -37.01 33.01
C ALA A 323 -56.77 -38.38 33.12
N GLY A 324 -57.25 -39.19 34.06
CA GLY A 324 -56.54 -40.37 34.56
C GLY A 324 -56.86 -41.71 33.90
N SER A 325 -56.26 -42.73 34.53
CA SER A 325 -56.61 -44.15 34.56
C SER A 325 -56.45 -45.03 33.30
N SER A 326 -55.51 -45.96 33.45
CA SER A 326 -55.61 -47.41 33.14
C SER A 326 -55.74 -47.88 31.69
N ALA A 327 -54.67 -48.48 31.16
CA ALA A 327 -54.67 -49.89 30.72
C ALA A 327 -53.25 -50.37 30.42
N ARG A 328 -52.91 -51.55 30.94
CA ARG A 328 -51.70 -52.30 30.58
C ARG A 328 -51.87 -52.86 29.17
N PHE A 329 -50.85 -52.77 28.32
CA PHE A 329 -50.60 -53.81 27.32
C PHE A 329 -49.10 -53.96 27.04
N LEU A 330 -48.62 -55.19 27.24
CA LEU A 330 -47.27 -55.65 26.95
C LEU A 330 -47.07 -55.84 25.44
N ARG A 331 -45.93 -55.39 24.90
CA ARG A 331 -45.17 -56.00 23.79
C ARG A 331 -43.85 -55.23 23.64
N SER A 332 -42.75 -55.82 24.11
CA SER A 332 -41.82 -56.65 23.33
C SER A 332 -40.80 -55.80 22.57
N LEU A 333 -39.58 -55.85 23.09
CA LEU A 333 -38.28 -55.43 22.55
C LEU A 333 -38.19 -55.50 21.02
N LYS A 334 -37.66 -54.43 20.41
CA LYS A 334 -36.63 -54.50 19.36
C LYS A 334 -36.00 -53.13 19.08
N HIS A 335 -34.67 -53.16 19.12
CA HIS A 335 -33.69 -52.28 18.48
C HIS A 335 -33.28 -50.99 19.21
N ASP A 336 -32.01 -51.03 19.65
CA ASP A 336 -31.11 -49.90 19.82
C ASP A 336 -31.12 -48.99 18.58
N GLN A 337 -32.03 -48.03 18.55
CA GLN A 337 -31.78 -46.79 17.84
C GLN A 337 -31.08 -45.86 18.82
N LEU A 338 -29.75 -45.77 18.70
CA LEU A 338 -28.98 -44.67 19.27
C LEU A 338 -29.50 -43.38 18.66
N PHE A 339 -30.49 -42.76 19.30
CA PHE A 339 -30.88 -41.40 18.99
C PHE A 339 -29.65 -40.51 19.17
N LYS A 340 -29.30 -39.75 18.13
CA LYS A 340 -28.27 -38.71 18.22
C LYS A 340 -28.60 -37.86 19.44
N ARG A 341 -27.69 -37.76 20.41
CA ARG A 341 -27.94 -36.99 21.63
C ARG A 341 -28.26 -35.57 21.21
N ALA A 342 -29.29 -34.97 21.82
CA ALA A 342 -29.58 -33.56 21.59
C ALA A 342 -28.35 -32.74 21.98
N VAL A 343 -28.07 -31.67 21.23
CA VAL A 343 -27.05 -30.69 21.61
C VAL A 343 -27.41 -30.14 22.99
N CYS A 344 -26.44 -30.07 23.89
CA CYS A 344 -26.67 -29.56 25.23
C CYS A 344 -27.15 -28.10 25.19
N LYS A 345 -27.92 -27.65 26.20
CA LYS A 345 -28.03 -26.22 26.48
C LYS A 345 -26.61 -25.73 26.73
N TYR A 346 -26.13 -24.78 25.93
CA TYR A 346 -24.74 -24.36 25.95
C TYR A 346 -24.59 -22.91 26.35
N MET A 347 -23.36 -22.55 26.69
CA MET A 347 -22.92 -21.19 26.94
C MET A 347 -21.59 -20.98 26.23
N ARG A 348 -21.43 -19.80 25.61
CA ARG A 348 -20.14 -19.38 25.10
C ARG A 348 -19.29 -18.89 26.28
N VAL A 349 -18.07 -19.38 26.35
CA VAL A 349 -17.08 -18.98 27.33
C VAL A 349 -16.59 -17.59 26.96
N GLU A 350 -16.55 -16.69 27.93
CA GLU A 350 -15.96 -15.37 27.80
C GLU A 350 -14.52 -15.40 28.32
N ASP A 351 -13.68 -14.47 27.85
CA ASP A 351 -12.30 -14.42 28.31
C ASP A 351 -12.25 -14.17 29.83
N GLY A 352 -11.50 -15.02 30.53
CA GLY A 352 -11.38 -15.01 31.98
C GLY A 352 -12.55 -15.64 32.74
N ASP A 353 -13.44 -16.38 32.09
CA ASP A 353 -14.36 -17.29 32.77
C ASP A 353 -13.62 -18.41 33.50
N SER A 354 -14.14 -18.80 34.67
CA SER A 354 -13.76 -20.02 35.37
C SER A 354 -14.91 -21.02 35.33
N CYS A 355 -14.63 -22.29 35.62
CA CYS A 355 -15.70 -23.28 35.78
C CYS A 355 -16.73 -22.86 36.86
N THR A 356 -16.29 -22.11 37.89
CA THR A 356 -17.19 -21.59 38.92
C THR A 356 -18.14 -20.55 38.34
N THR A 357 -17.61 -19.53 37.64
CA THR A 357 -18.44 -18.47 37.04
C THR A 357 -19.41 -19.05 36.01
N LEU A 358 -18.95 -19.99 35.20
CA LEU A 358 -19.77 -20.66 34.19
C LEU A 358 -20.83 -21.57 34.79
N SER A 359 -20.53 -22.32 35.86
CA SER A 359 -21.54 -23.16 36.53
C SER A 359 -22.67 -22.31 37.11
N THR A 360 -22.34 -21.16 37.71
CA THR A 360 -23.30 -20.20 38.24
C THR A 360 -24.14 -19.60 37.12
N ARG A 361 -23.52 -19.16 36.02
CA ARG A 361 -24.24 -18.62 34.85
C ARG A 361 -25.13 -19.67 34.17
N CYS A 362 -24.69 -20.93 34.15
CA CYS A 362 -25.50 -22.06 33.70
C CYS A 362 -26.69 -22.37 34.63
N GLY A 363 -26.68 -21.86 35.87
CA GLY A 363 -27.69 -22.16 36.89
C GLY A 363 -27.62 -23.59 37.41
N ILE A 364 -26.45 -24.23 37.38
CA ILE A 364 -26.25 -25.63 37.79
C ILE A 364 -25.15 -25.77 38.84
N ARG A 365 -25.14 -26.88 39.58
CA ARG A 365 -24.07 -27.17 40.54
C ARG A 365 -22.77 -27.47 39.80
N GLY A 366 -21.62 -27.08 40.36
CA GLY A 366 -20.31 -27.35 39.77
C GLY A 366 -20.05 -28.84 39.46
N ALA A 367 -20.58 -29.76 40.28
CA ALA A 367 -20.50 -31.20 40.00
C ALA A 367 -21.27 -31.62 38.73
N ASP A 368 -22.43 -31.02 38.48
CA ASP A 368 -23.22 -31.27 37.26
C ASP A 368 -22.55 -30.62 36.04
N PHE A 369 -21.95 -29.43 36.21
CA PHE A 369 -21.16 -28.78 35.17
C PHE A 369 -19.97 -29.63 34.72
N LEU A 370 -19.20 -30.20 35.65
CA LEU A 370 -18.09 -31.11 35.33
C LEU A 370 -18.57 -32.44 34.75
N LYS A 371 -19.77 -32.90 35.12
CA LYS A 371 -20.39 -34.10 34.55
C LYS A 371 -20.81 -33.89 33.09
N TYR A 372 -21.29 -32.70 32.73
CA TYR A 372 -21.67 -32.38 31.35
C TYR A 372 -20.45 -32.06 30.47
N ASN A 373 -19.35 -31.59 31.08
CA ASN A 373 -18.14 -31.20 30.39
C ASN A 373 -16.96 -32.07 30.82
N THR A 374 -16.91 -33.30 30.32
CA THR A 374 -16.06 -34.39 30.82
C THR A 374 -14.56 -34.27 30.53
N LYS A 375 -14.10 -33.16 29.95
CA LYS A 375 -12.66 -32.93 29.68
C LYS A 375 -11.92 -32.80 31.01
N SER A 376 -10.98 -33.71 31.28
CA SER A 376 -10.31 -33.86 32.59
C SER A 376 -9.54 -32.63 33.08
N ASN A 377 -9.14 -31.73 32.17
CA ASN A 377 -8.47 -30.47 32.47
C ASN A 377 -9.26 -29.25 31.96
N LEU A 378 -10.59 -29.37 31.81
CA LEU A 378 -11.46 -28.31 31.29
C LEU A 378 -11.18 -26.96 31.93
N CYS A 379 -11.25 -26.89 33.26
CA CYS A 379 -11.16 -25.64 34.01
C CYS A 379 -9.79 -24.97 33.96
N ALA A 380 -8.73 -25.73 33.63
CA ALA A 380 -7.38 -25.21 33.47
C ALA A 380 -7.05 -24.85 32.01
N THR A 381 -7.89 -25.23 31.06
CA THR A 381 -7.64 -25.07 29.61
C THR A 381 -8.72 -24.30 28.87
N LEU A 382 -9.71 -23.80 29.61
CA LEU A 382 -10.81 -23.01 29.09
C LEU A 382 -10.30 -21.67 28.58
N LYS A 383 -10.72 -21.28 27.38
CA LYS A 383 -10.39 -19.98 26.78
C LYS A 383 -11.67 -19.30 26.32
N GLY A 384 -11.70 -17.96 26.25
CA GLY A 384 -12.81 -17.27 25.65
C GLY A 384 -13.05 -17.74 24.21
N GLY A 385 -14.33 -17.83 23.85
CA GLY A 385 -14.78 -18.43 22.60
C GLY A 385 -15.03 -19.94 22.65
N ASP A 386 -14.59 -20.66 23.69
CA ASP A 386 -15.00 -22.05 23.89
C ASP A 386 -16.52 -22.15 24.13
N TYR A 387 -17.10 -23.35 24.01
CA TYR A 387 -18.48 -23.61 24.37
C TYR A 387 -18.54 -24.70 25.44
N VAL A 388 -19.34 -24.47 26.47
CA VAL A 388 -19.57 -25.42 27.57
C VAL A 388 -21.03 -25.79 27.66
N CYS A 389 -21.30 -27.01 28.12
CA CYS A 389 -22.63 -27.53 28.34
C CYS A 389 -23.16 -27.18 29.73
N CYS A 390 -24.34 -26.57 29.77
CA CYS A 390 -25.16 -26.36 30.96
C CYS A 390 -26.18 -27.50 31.18
N SER A 391 -26.28 -28.47 30.27
CA SER A 391 -27.13 -29.67 30.43
C SER A 391 -26.43 -30.90 29.85
N ALA A 392 -26.99 -32.09 30.11
CA ALA A 392 -26.57 -33.28 29.37
C ALA A 392 -26.87 -33.12 27.87
N GLY A 393 -25.96 -33.60 27.01
CA GLY A 393 -26.08 -33.52 25.56
C GLY A 393 -24.71 -33.53 24.90
N ASP A 394 -24.70 -33.45 23.57
CA ASP A 394 -23.46 -33.26 22.81
C ASP A 394 -22.99 -31.79 22.89
N PRO A 395 -21.68 -31.51 22.99
CA PRO A 395 -21.16 -30.14 22.99
C PRO A 395 -21.57 -29.37 21.74
N TYR A 396 -21.99 -28.11 21.93
CA TYR A 396 -22.26 -27.22 20.81
C TYR A 396 -20.98 -26.95 20.01
N LYS A 397 -21.09 -27.04 18.69
CA LYS A 397 -20.08 -26.59 17.74
C LYS A 397 -20.74 -25.56 16.83
N PRO A 398 -20.21 -24.34 16.72
CA PRO A 398 -20.74 -23.38 15.77
C PRO A 398 -20.62 -23.97 14.36
N PRO A 399 -21.61 -23.74 13.48
CA PRO A 399 -21.52 -24.17 12.10
C PRO A 399 -20.37 -23.42 11.43
N ALA A 400 -19.64 -24.11 10.56
CA ALA A 400 -18.60 -23.49 9.75
C ALA A 400 -19.22 -22.36 8.89
N PRO A 401 -18.57 -21.20 8.73
CA PRO A 401 -19.03 -20.15 7.85
C PRO A 401 -19.22 -20.66 6.42
N GLU A 402 -20.38 -20.39 5.82
CA GLU A 402 -20.62 -20.71 4.41
C GLU A 402 -20.01 -19.64 3.49
N PRO A 403 -19.66 -19.96 2.23
CA PRO A 403 -19.18 -18.98 1.27
C PRO A 403 -20.19 -17.85 1.04
N ASN A 404 -19.69 -16.69 0.62
CA ASN A 404 -20.51 -15.59 0.12
C ASN A 404 -21.25 -16.00 -1.16
N ALA A 405 -22.29 -15.24 -1.52
CA ALA A 405 -23.10 -15.50 -2.72
C ALA A 405 -22.29 -15.44 -4.03
N ASP A 406 -21.17 -14.71 -4.05
CA ASP A 406 -20.24 -14.61 -5.17
C ASP A 406 -19.20 -15.75 -5.21
N GLY A 407 -19.26 -16.70 -4.27
CA GLY A 407 -18.33 -17.83 -4.17
C GLY A 407 -17.02 -17.52 -3.44
N THR A 408 -16.80 -16.28 -2.99
CA THR A 408 -15.68 -15.96 -2.10
C THR A 408 -15.90 -16.57 -0.72
N CYS A 409 -14.80 -16.90 -0.03
CA CYS A 409 -14.91 -17.40 1.33
C CYS A 409 -15.39 -16.31 2.27
N LYS A 410 -16.05 -16.70 3.37
CA LYS A 410 -16.24 -15.79 4.49
C LYS A 410 -14.87 -15.46 5.10
N ALA A 411 -14.53 -14.17 5.07
CA ALA A 411 -13.22 -13.67 5.42
C ALA A 411 -13.18 -13.10 6.85
N HIS A 412 -12.03 -13.21 7.50
CA HIS A 412 -11.74 -12.61 8.79
C HIS A 412 -10.56 -11.64 8.62
N LEU A 413 -10.68 -10.43 9.16
CA LEU A 413 -9.59 -9.47 9.23
C LEU A 413 -8.71 -9.81 10.43
N ILE A 414 -7.47 -10.25 10.19
CA ILE A 414 -6.56 -10.70 11.23
C ILE A 414 -6.30 -9.56 12.23
N GLU A 415 -6.61 -9.81 13.51
CA GLU A 415 -6.35 -8.92 14.62
C GLU A 415 -5.15 -9.38 15.45
N ASN A 416 -4.62 -8.47 16.27
CA ASN A 416 -3.60 -8.88 17.24
C ASN A 416 -4.18 -9.86 18.28
N GLY A 417 -3.44 -10.94 18.52
CA GLY A 417 -3.83 -12.02 19.42
C GLY A 417 -4.55 -13.18 18.71
N ASP A 418 -4.89 -13.01 17.43
CA ASP A 418 -5.38 -14.11 16.63
C ASP A 418 -4.30 -15.18 16.46
N SER A 419 -4.75 -16.42 16.49
CA SER A 419 -4.00 -17.61 16.15
C SER A 419 -4.95 -18.53 15.39
N CYS A 420 -4.43 -19.41 14.53
CA CYS A 420 -5.32 -20.37 13.89
C CYS A 420 -6.05 -21.25 14.91
N ASP A 421 -5.46 -21.55 16.06
CA ASP A 421 -6.14 -22.29 17.14
C ASP A 421 -7.34 -21.52 17.71
N SER A 422 -7.19 -20.23 18.00
CA SER A 422 -8.28 -19.41 18.53
C SER A 422 -9.38 -19.20 17.48
N LEU A 423 -9.01 -18.97 16.23
CA LEU A 423 -9.97 -18.79 15.13
C LEU A 423 -10.69 -20.09 14.76
N ALA A 424 -9.98 -21.22 14.73
CA ALA A 424 -10.58 -22.53 14.47
C ALA A 424 -11.69 -22.84 15.47
N LYS A 425 -11.43 -22.58 16.76
CA LYS A 425 -12.43 -22.68 17.82
C LYS A 425 -13.59 -21.70 17.62
N LYS A 426 -13.28 -20.41 17.36
CA LYS A 426 -14.29 -19.35 17.17
C LYS A 426 -15.29 -19.72 16.07
N PHE A 427 -14.80 -20.28 14.97
CA PHE A 427 -15.62 -20.56 13.77
C PHE A 427 -16.04 -22.03 13.64
N GLY A 428 -15.72 -22.89 14.63
CA GLY A 428 -16.18 -24.28 14.64
C GLY A 428 -15.51 -25.16 13.59
N VAL A 429 -14.30 -24.81 13.18
CA VAL A 429 -13.50 -25.48 12.15
C VAL A 429 -12.20 -26.02 12.75
N THR A 430 -11.38 -26.72 11.97
CA THR A 430 -10.04 -27.14 12.41
C THR A 430 -8.95 -26.21 11.86
N VAL A 431 -7.77 -26.22 12.49
CA VAL A 431 -6.58 -25.53 11.96
C VAL A 431 -6.23 -26.06 10.56
N GLN A 432 -6.44 -27.36 10.32
CA GLN A 432 -6.22 -27.97 9.01
C GLN A 432 -7.18 -27.44 7.95
N ASP A 433 -8.43 -27.15 8.32
CA ASP A 433 -9.40 -26.52 7.42
C ASP A 433 -8.96 -25.10 7.05
N ILE A 434 -8.56 -24.30 8.06
CA ILE A 434 -8.03 -22.96 7.84
C ILE A 434 -6.83 -22.99 6.89
N GLU A 435 -5.87 -23.89 7.11
CA GLU A 435 -4.72 -24.05 6.21
C GLU A 435 -5.15 -24.46 4.80
N LYS A 436 -6.06 -25.41 4.68
CA LYS A 436 -6.58 -25.87 3.38
C LYS A 436 -7.22 -24.73 2.56
N TRP A 437 -7.87 -23.79 3.22
CA TRP A 437 -8.52 -22.66 2.56
C TRP A 437 -7.56 -21.54 2.20
N ASN A 438 -6.48 -21.33 2.96
CA ASN A 438 -5.58 -20.19 2.77
C ASN A 438 -4.25 -20.54 2.08
N ALA A 439 -3.68 -21.71 2.36
CA ALA A 439 -2.40 -22.12 1.81
C ALA A 439 -2.41 -22.06 0.28
N LYS A 440 -1.36 -21.45 -0.28
CA LYS A 440 -1.16 -21.23 -1.73
C LYS A 440 -2.16 -20.28 -2.42
N LYS A 441 -3.13 -19.72 -1.70
CA LYS A 441 -4.26 -18.98 -2.29
C LYS A 441 -4.37 -17.56 -1.74
N THR A 442 -4.34 -17.41 -0.42
CA THR A 442 -4.51 -16.12 0.25
C THR A 442 -3.23 -15.30 0.15
N TRP A 443 -3.39 -14.02 -0.14
CA TRP A 443 -2.27 -13.09 -0.30
C TRP A 443 -1.43 -13.00 0.98
N ALA A 444 -0.12 -13.17 0.82
CA ALA A 444 0.87 -13.10 1.90
C ALA A 444 0.56 -14.02 3.10
N TRP A 445 -0.07 -15.18 2.85
CA TRP A 445 -0.34 -16.18 3.88
C TRP A 445 0.95 -16.78 4.46
N THR A 446 0.99 -16.95 5.78
CA THR A 446 2.20 -17.33 6.53
C THR A 446 2.08 -18.69 7.25
N GLU A 447 1.20 -19.58 6.79
CA GLU A 447 1.04 -20.94 7.33
C GLU A 447 0.75 -20.98 8.84
N CYS A 448 -0.31 -20.27 9.27
CA CYS A 448 -0.76 -20.19 10.67
C CYS A 448 0.31 -19.74 11.68
N LYS A 449 1.43 -19.22 11.20
CA LYS A 449 2.53 -18.65 11.97
C LYS A 449 2.63 -17.17 11.61
N ASP A 450 2.96 -16.31 12.56
CA ASP A 450 3.25 -14.89 12.29
C ASP A 450 2.19 -14.19 11.42
N MET A 451 0.90 -14.49 11.63
CA MET A 451 -0.20 -13.96 10.82
C MET A 451 -0.17 -12.43 10.74
N LEU A 452 -0.37 -11.90 9.52
CA LEU A 452 -0.23 -10.47 9.23
C LEU A 452 -1.46 -9.68 9.70
N ILE A 453 -1.27 -8.82 10.70
CA ILE A 453 -2.36 -8.01 11.24
C ILE A 453 -2.87 -7.01 10.20
N GLY A 454 -4.20 -6.94 10.09
CA GLY A 454 -4.89 -6.12 9.09
C GLY A 454 -4.91 -6.74 7.70
N TYR A 455 -4.64 -8.05 7.56
CA TYR A 455 -4.84 -8.78 6.31
C TYR A 455 -6.04 -9.72 6.43
N ASN A 456 -6.69 -10.00 5.29
CA ASN A 456 -7.84 -10.88 5.20
C ASN A 456 -7.39 -12.34 5.08
N MET A 457 -8.14 -13.24 5.73
CA MET A 457 -7.98 -14.68 5.58
C MET A 457 -9.32 -15.40 5.50
N CYS A 458 -9.36 -16.56 4.85
CA CYS A 458 -10.53 -17.42 4.83
C CYS A 458 -10.71 -18.13 6.17
N VAL A 459 -11.94 -18.13 6.68
CA VAL A 459 -12.35 -18.93 7.85
C VAL A 459 -13.48 -19.93 7.51
N GLY A 460 -13.79 -20.04 6.22
CA GLY A 460 -14.67 -21.04 5.62
C GLY A 460 -14.19 -21.38 4.21
N PRO A 461 -14.83 -22.35 3.52
CA PRO A 461 -14.53 -22.66 2.12
C PRO A 461 -14.87 -21.49 1.19
N GLY A 462 -14.27 -21.46 0.01
CA GLY A 462 -14.53 -20.46 -1.04
C GLY A 462 -13.25 -19.99 -1.72
N LEU A 463 -13.40 -19.03 -2.64
CA LEU A 463 -12.26 -18.32 -3.26
C LEU A 463 -11.60 -17.37 -2.24
N PRO A 464 -10.27 -17.20 -2.28
CA PRO A 464 -9.58 -16.31 -1.35
C PRO A 464 -10.07 -14.86 -1.50
N PRO A 465 -10.15 -14.09 -0.41
CA PRO A 465 -10.58 -12.70 -0.47
C PRO A 465 -9.46 -11.84 -1.07
N MET A 466 -9.84 -10.67 -1.60
CA MET A 466 -8.85 -9.64 -1.91
C MET A 466 -8.16 -9.19 -0.61
N PRO A 467 -6.84 -8.92 -0.62
CA PRO A 467 -6.20 -8.28 0.52
C PRO A 467 -6.74 -6.86 0.68
N PRO A 468 -6.76 -6.31 1.90
CA PRO A 468 -7.13 -4.92 2.12
C PRO A 468 -6.24 -3.96 1.33
N PRO A 469 -6.79 -2.83 0.83
CA PRO A 469 -6.01 -1.85 0.11
C PRO A 469 -4.94 -1.21 1.02
N GLN A 470 -3.89 -0.70 0.40
CA GLN A 470 -2.75 -0.09 1.09
C GLN A 470 -2.34 1.19 0.38
N ASN A 471 -2.25 2.29 1.13
CA ASN A 471 -1.80 3.55 0.54
C ASN A 471 -0.34 3.45 0.07
N GLY A 472 -0.03 4.12 -1.05
CA GLY A 472 1.27 4.06 -1.69
C GLY A 472 1.54 2.78 -2.50
N ALA A 473 0.62 1.81 -2.53
CA ALA A 473 0.74 0.68 -3.44
C ALA A 473 0.45 1.12 -4.90
N GLU A 474 1.38 0.78 -5.80
CA GLU A 474 1.35 1.04 -7.23
C GLU A 474 1.03 -0.21 -8.04
N CYS A 475 1.34 -1.39 -7.50
CA CYS A 475 1.16 -2.65 -8.19
C CYS A 475 0.55 -3.76 -7.33
N GLY A 476 0.12 -4.83 -8.01
CA GLY A 476 -0.48 -5.98 -7.37
C GLY A 476 -1.88 -5.68 -6.81
N PRO A 477 -2.40 -6.56 -5.95
CA PRO A 477 -3.78 -6.49 -5.46
C PRO A 477 -3.99 -5.44 -4.36
N LEU A 478 -2.92 -4.82 -3.85
CA LEU A 478 -2.96 -3.87 -2.74
C LEU A 478 -3.32 -2.43 -3.17
N VAL A 479 -3.30 -2.14 -4.48
CA VAL A 479 -3.61 -0.80 -5.02
C VAL A 479 -5.04 -0.42 -4.63
N PRO A 480 -5.27 0.75 -3.99
CA PRO A 480 -6.61 1.19 -3.64
C PRO A 480 -7.57 1.22 -4.84
N GLY A 481 -8.77 0.67 -4.65
CA GLY A 481 -9.80 0.57 -5.70
C GLY A 481 -9.70 -0.67 -6.61
N THR A 482 -8.68 -1.52 -6.43
CA THR A 482 -8.53 -2.76 -7.20
C THR A 482 -9.77 -3.64 -7.10
N LYS A 483 -10.24 -4.13 -8.25
CA LYS A 483 -11.36 -5.07 -8.34
C LYS A 483 -10.84 -6.50 -8.39
N PRO A 484 -11.60 -7.48 -7.84
CA PRO A 484 -11.23 -8.88 -7.96
C PRO A 484 -11.16 -9.30 -9.44
N PRO A 485 -10.28 -10.27 -9.80
CA PRO A 485 -10.24 -10.85 -11.13
C PRO A 485 -11.61 -11.36 -11.60
N LYS A 486 -11.90 -11.22 -12.89
CA LYS A 486 -13.17 -11.72 -13.49
C LYS A 486 -13.25 -13.26 -13.50
N ASP A 487 -12.10 -13.93 -13.56
CA ASP A 487 -11.98 -15.37 -13.48
C ASP A 487 -10.61 -15.78 -12.91
N SER A 488 -10.40 -17.08 -12.71
CA SER A 488 -9.19 -17.64 -12.10
C SER A 488 -7.95 -17.69 -13.00
N SER A 489 -8.03 -17.23 -14.26
CA SER A 489 -6.88 -17.20 -15.17
C SER A 489 -5.91 -16.07 -14.88
N THR A 490 -6.38 -14.99 -14.25
CA THR A 490 -5.54 -13.86 -13.82
C THR A 490 -5.04 -14.10 -12.39
N SER A 491 -3.73 -14.10 -12.20
CA SER A 491 -3.13 -14.11 -10.87
C SER A 491 -3.37 -12.77 -10.16
N LEU A 492 -3.58 -12.79 -8.85
CA LEU A 492 -3.60 -11.56 -8.04
C LEU A 492 -2.31 -10.74 -8.20
N ALA A 493 -1.18 -11.42 -8.43
CA ALA A 493 0.12 -10.78 -8.64
C ALA A 493 0.23 -10.01 -9.97
N ASP A 494 -0.62 -10.31 -10.94
CA ASP A 494 -0.63 -9.68 -12.27
C ASP A 494 -1.56 -8.45 -12.33
N LEU A 495 -2.33 -8.20 -11.27
CA LEU A 495 -3.16 -7.00 -11.14
C LEU A 495 -2.28 -5.76 -11.02
N ASN A 496 -2.70 -4.66 -11.64
CA ASN A 496 -2.00 -3.36 -11.61
C ASN A 496 -0.50 -3.51 -11.92
N PRO A 497 -0.12 -3.80 -13.18
CA PRO A 497 1.29 -3.99 -13.53
C PRO A 497 2.08 -2.70 -13.35
N CYS A 498 3.34 -2.82 -12.92
CA CYS A 498 4.24 -1.67 -12.81
C CYS A 498 4.52 -1.01 -14.17
N PRO A 499 4.69 0.32 -14.19
CA PRO A 499 5.24 1.05 -15.33
C PRO A 499 6.55 0.44 -15.82
N LEU A 500 6.80 0.54 -17.14
CA LEU A 500 7.99 -0.01 -17.81
C LEU A 500 8.20 -1.53 -17.60
N LYS A 501 7.17 -2.26 -17.16
CA LYS A 501 7.29 -3.67 -16.74
C LYS A 501 8.36 -3.86 -15.67
N ALA A 502 8.52 -2.88 -14.78
CA ALA A 502 9.37 -3.00 -13.60
C ALA A 502 8.86 -4.08 -12.64
N CYS A 503 9.70 -4.48 -11.69
CA CYS A 503 9.40 -5.51 -10.73
C CYS A 503 8.39 -5.01 -9.70
N CYS A 504 7.36 -5.81 -9.44
CA CYS A 504 6.41 -5.55 -8.36
C CYS A 504 6.82 -6.33 -7.11
N SER A 505 6.95 -5.64 -5.97
CA SER A 505 7.12 -6.30 -4.67
C SER A 505 5.78 -6.78 -4.10
N ASN A 506 5.81 -7.77 -3.20
CA ASN A 506 4.62 -8.27 -2.50
C ASN A 506 3.92 -7.23 -1.61
N TRP A 507 4.54 -6.06 -1.40
CA TRP A 507 3.96 -4.92 -0.68
C TRP A 507 3.39 -3.84 -1.60
N GLY A 508 3.36 -4.11 -2.91
CA GLY A 508 2.74 -3.24 -3.91
C GLY A 508 3.62 -2.10 -4.40
N PHE A 509 4.92 -2.11 -4.10
CA PHE A 509 5.86 -1.10 -4.61
C PHE A 509 6.55 -1.56 -5.88
N CYS A 510 6.66 -0.65 -6.85
CA CYS A 510 7.35 -0.86 -8.12
C CYS A 510 8.81 -0.43 -8.05
N GLY A 511 9.72 -1.21 -8.64
CA GLY A 511 11.12 -0.82 -8.75
C GLY A 511 11.97 -1.75 -9.61
N VAL A 512 13.19 -1.30 -9.91
CA VAL A 512 14.16 -2.01 -10.77
C VAL A 512 15.37 -2.56 -10.00
N PHE A 513 15.44 -2.28 -8.70
CA PHE A 513 16.55 -2.67 -7.83
C PHE A 513 16.37 -4.08 -7.23
N PRO A 514 17.46 -4.72 -6.73
CA PRO A 514 17.38 -6.05 -6.10
C PRO A 514 16.30 -6.19 -5.03
N ASP A 515 16.07 -5.13 -4.25
CA ASP A 515 15.03 -5.12 -3.23
C ASP A 515 13.63 -5.31 -3.82
N HIS A 516 13.37 -4.96 -5.08
CA HIS A 516 12.06 -5.13 -5.71
C HIS A 516 12.00 -6.38 -6.59
N CYS A 517 13.10 -6.73 -7.24
CA CYS A 517 13.15 -7.77 -8.27
C CYS A 517 13.53 -9.16 -7.76
N THR A 518 14.13 -9.27 -6.56
CA THR A 518 14.58 -10.58 -6.07
C THR A 518 13.39 -11.44 -5.66
N MET A 519 13.28 -12.64 -6.23
CA MET A 519 12.26 -13.61 -5.86
C MET A 519 12.68 -14.35 -4.58
N ASN A 520 12.07 -13.97 -3.46
CA ASN A 520 12.28 -14.57 -2.15
C ASN A 520 11.07 -15.41 -1.70
N ALA A 521 10.28 -15.92 -2.65
CA ALA A 521 9.11 -16.75 -2.38
C ALA A 521 9.51 -18.21 -2.03
N PRO A 522 8.77 -18.89 -1.12
CA PRO A 522 8.90 -20.34 -0.98
C PRO A 522 8.40 -21.05 -2.25
N LYS A 523 9.00 -22.20 -2.60
CA LYS A 523 8.66 -22.97 -3.81
C LYS A 523 7.16 -23.33 -3.89
N ASP A 524 6.57 -23.56 -2.72
CA ASP A 524 5.16 -23.92 -2.53
C ASP A 524 4.36 -22.78 -1.87
N GLY A 525 4.88 -21.55 -1.87
CA GLY A 525 4.22 -20.38 -1.29
C GLY A 525 3.02 -19.91 -2.08
N GLY A 526 2.06 -19.27 -1.40
CA GLY A 526 0.98 -18.54 -2.05
C GLY A 526 1.42 -17.20 -2.62
N PRO A 527 0.52 -16.50 -3.34
CA PRO A 527 0.82 -15.19 -3.90
C PRO A 527 1.25 -14.21 -2.79
N GLY A 528 2.29 -13.41 -3.05
CA GLY A 528 2.84 -12.46 -2.09
C GLY A 528 3.56 -13.07 -0.87
N THR A 529 3.68 -14.39 -0.77
CA THR A 529 4.37 -15.07 0.35
C THR A 529 5.87 -14.98 0.20
N LYS A 530 6.59 -14.58 1.26
CA LYS A 530 8.05 -14.49 1.30
C LYS A 530 8.66 -15.46 2.31
N LYS A 531 9.90 -15.86 2.09
CA LYS A 531 10.71 -16.63 3.06
C LYS A 531 11.03 -15.78 4.31
N PRO A 532 11.16 -16.40 5.49
CA PRO A 532 11.69 -15.72 6.68
C PRO A 532 13.05 -15.07 6.43
N GLY A 533 13.34 -13.95 7.09
CA GLY A 533 14.61 -13.23 6.94
C GLY A 533 14.68 -12.23 5.78
N PHE A 534 13.67 -12.20 4.89
CA PHE A 534 13.61 -11.26 3.78
C PHE A 534 12.56 -10.17 4.04
N LYS A 535 12.84 -8.94 3.62
CA LYS A 535 11.90 -7.81 3.73
C LYS A 535 10.72 -7.96 2.76
N ASN A 536 10.98 -8.49 1.57
CA ASN A 536 10.01 -8.60 0.49
C ASN A 536 10.33 -9.80 -0.42
N THR A 537 9.41 -10.08 -1.33
CA THR A 537 9.63 -10.90 -2.52
C THR A 537 9.05 -10.18 -3.72
N CYS A 538 9.69 -10.34 -4.88
CA CYS A 538 9.04 -9.99 -6.13
C CYS A 538 7.84 -10.91 -6.41
N VAL A 539 6.76 -10.35 -6.97
CA VAL A 539 5.52 -11.07 -7.33
C VAL A 539 5.22 -11.05 -8.83
N SER A 540 5.67 -10.04 -9.57
CA SER A 540 5.55 -9.98 -11.04
C SER A 540 6.71 -9.21 -11.66
N ASN A 541 7.03 -9.54 -12.93
CA ASN A 541 8.20 -9.02 -13.67
C ASN A 541 9.56 -9.20 -12.96
N CYS A 542 9.76 -10.33 -12.27
CA CYS A 542 10.92 -10.53 -11.38
C CYS A 542 12.26 -10.80 -12.09
N ASN A 543 12.28 -10.93 -13.41
CA ASN A 543 13.52 -11.20 -14.14
C ASN A 543 14.21 -9.88 -14.52
N ARG A 544 15.53 -9.83 -14.33
CA ARG A 544 16.40 -8.71 -14.71
C ARG A 544 17.39 -9.06 -15.81
N GLU A 545 17.30 -10.27 -16.36
CA GLU A 545 18.13 -10.68 -17.49
C GLU A 545 17.83 -9.80 -18.70
N ILE A 546 18.89 -9.36 -19.36
CA ILE A 546 18.78 -8.66 -20.64
C ILE A 546 18.22 -9.65 -21.65
N LYS A 547 17.04 -9.36 -22.20
CA LYS A 547 16.47 -10.14 -23.30
C LYS A 547 17.15 -9.73 -24.61
N GLU A 548 17.98 -10.62 -25.14
CA GLU A 548 18.49 -10.49 -26.49
C GLU A 548 17.36 -10.78 -27.48
N ASN A 549 16.85 -9.74 -28.16
CA ASN A 549 15.69 -9.90 -29.05
C ASN A 549 16.09 -10.31 -30.48
N SER A 550 17.32 -10.04 -30.94
CA SER A 550 17.69 -10.23 -32.35
C SER A 550 19.20 -10.28 -32.68
N GLY A 551 20.10 -10.40 -31.68
CA GLY A 551 21.55 -10.31 -31.89
C GLY A 551 22.06 -8.86 -32.08
N PRO A 552 23.38 -8.67 -32.31
CA PRO A 552 23.96 -7.33 -32.51
C PRO A 552 23.51 -6.72 -33.85
N PRO A 553 23.40 -5.38 -33.95
CA PRO A 553 23.11 -4.72 -35.21
C PRO A 553 24.27 -4.88 -36.20
N ASP A 554 23.98 -4.76 -37.50
CA ASP A 554 24.99 -4.80 -38.57
C ASP A 554 26.01 -3.66 -38.45
N GLU A 555 25.59 -2.50 -37.93
CA GLU A 555 26.42 -1.34 -37.67
C GLU A 555 26.03 -0.66 -36.36
N PHE A 556 27.02 -0.09 -35.67
CA PHE A 556 26.81 0.71 -34.45
C PHE A 556 26.85 2.22 -34.78
N GLY A 557 25.86 2.96 -34.29
CA GLY A 557 25.93 4.42 -34.27
C GLY A 557 26.85 4.91 -33.15
N ARG A 558 27.72 5.89 -33.43
CA ARG A 558 28.49 6.63 -32.43
C ARG A 558 28.11 8.09 -32.49
N ILE A 559 27.54 8.60 -31.40
CA ILE A 559 26.91 9.92 -31.36
C ILE A 559 27.74 10.85 -30.48
N GLY A 560 28.12 12.00 -31.01
CA GLY A 560 28.80 13.06 -30.27
C GLY A 560 27.90 14.29 -30.13
N TYR A 561 27.85 14.90 -28.94
CA TYR A 561 27.21 16.20 -28.75
C TYR A 561 28.28 17.28 -28.90
N TYR A 562 28.04 18.21 -29.83
CA TYR A 562 28.81 19.42 -30.00
C TYR A 562 28.20 20.52 -29.14
N GLU A 563 28.89 20.82 -28.05
CA GLU A 563 28.52 21.82 -27.05
C GLU A 563 28.73 23.24 -27.62
N ALA A 564 27.72 23.78 -28.32
CA ALA A 564 27.83 25.04 -29.05
C ALA A 564 28.14 26.24 -28.13
N PHE A 565 27.68 26.18 -26.88
CA PHE A 565 28.00 27.16 -25.82
C PHE A 565 29.42 27.03 -25.28
N GLY A 566 30.17 25.98 -25.64
CA GLY A 566 31.59 25.86 -25.34
C GLY A 566 32.44 26.99 -25.96
N MET A 567 31.94 27.65 -27.00
CA MET A 567 32.60 28.81 -27.61
C MET A 567 32.61 30.06 -26.71
N ASP A 568 31.76 30.11 -25.68
CA ASP A 568 31.74 31.22 -24.72
C ASP A 568 32.83 31.08 -23.64
N ARG A 569 33.56 29.95 -23.61
CA ARG A 569 34.64 29.68 -22.66
C ARG A 569 35.91 30.43 -23.03
N GLU A 570 36.72 30.80 -22.04
CA GLU A 570 38.03 31.45 -22.27
C GLU A 570 39.06 30.52 -22.92
N CYS A 571 38.94 29.20 -22.73
CA CYS A 571 39.82 28.19 -23.30
C CYS A 571 39.07 26.86 -23.52
N LEU A 572 39.75 25.86 -24.11
CA LEU A 572 39.16 24.57 -24.49
C LEU A 572 37.94 24.72 -25.42
N GLN A 573 37.97 25.76 -26.26
CA GLN A 573 37.02 25.91 -27.36
C GLN A 573 37.31 24.84 -28.41
N LEU A 574 36.27 24.19 -28.89
CA LEU A 574 36.33 23.22 -29.98
C LEU A 574 35.57 23.81 -31.16
N GLU A 575 36.25 24.09 -32.27
CA GLU A 575 35.56 24.53 -33.48
C GLU A 575 34.78 23.37 -34.10
N ALA A 576 33.62 23.66 -34.70
CA ALA A 576 32.72 22.62 -35.23
C ALA A 576 33.39 21.78 -36.31
N LYS A 577 34.26 22.37 -37.14
CA LYS A 577 35.01 21.65 -38.18
C LYS A 577 35.95 20.57 -37.62
N ASP A 578 36.34 20.70 -36.35
CA ASP A 578 37.29 19.82 -35.67
C ASP A 578 36.58 18.80 -34.75
N ALA A 579 35.24 18.81 -34.72
CA ALA A 579 34.43 17.99 -33.81
C ALA A 579 34.54 16.47 -34.03
N ASN A 580 35.03 16.00 -35.19
CA ASN A 580 35.18 14.58 -35.51
C ASN A 580 36.45 14.28 -36.32
N THR A 581 37.60 14.86 -35.93
CA THR A 581 38.86 14.70 -36.67
C THR A 581 39.35 13.25 -36.75
N ASP A 582 38.99 12.39 -35.79
CA ASP A 582 39.32 10.96 -35.81
C ASP A 582 38.35 10.12 -36.66
N GLY A 583 37.26 10.73 -37.16
CA GLY A 583 36.24 10.08 -37.97
C GLY A 583 35.42 9.04 -37.23
N SER A 584 35.48 9.00 -35.90
CA SER A 584 34.92 7.90 -35.12
C SER A 584 33.42 8.05 -34.88
N TYR A 585 32.90 9.27 -34.87
CA TYR A 585 31.48 9.55 -34.73
C TYR A 585 30.74 9.40 -36.08
N THR A 586 29.54 8.83 -36.03
CA THR A 586 28.63 8.71 -37.19
C THR A 586 27.58 9.83 -37.21
N HIS A 587 27.27 10.41 -36.05
CA HIS A 587 26.35 11.54 -35.88
C HIS A 587 26.97 12.58 -34.96
N ILE A 588 26.82 13.86 -35.29
CA ILE A 588 27.15 14.98 -34.42
C ILE A 588 25.88 15.79 -34.16
N HIS A 589 25.55 15.97 -32.89
CA HIS A 589 24.38 16.71 -32.41
C HIS A 589 24.78 18.12 -32.01
N TRP A 590 24.13 19.14 -32.56
CA TRP A 590 24.28 20.52 -32.11
C TRP A 590 23.50 20.72 -30.81
N ALA A 591 24.20 21.05 -29.72
CA ALA A 591 23.64 21.28 -28.39
C ALA A 591 23.88 22.73 -27.96
N PHE A 592 22.88 23.60 -27.89
CA PHE A 592 21.47 23.39 -28.24
C PHE A 592 20.95 24.51 -29.16
N ALA A 593 19.90 24.21 -29.92
CA ALA A 593 19.10 25.22 -30.59
C ALA A 593 17.96 25.69 -29.68
N SER A 594 17.68 26.99 -29.68
CA SER A 594 16.59 27.59 -28.91
C SER A 594 15.27 27.53 -29.67
N ILE A 595 14.15 27.68 -28.95
CA ILE A 595 12.80 27.79 -29.54
C ILE A 595 12.31 29.23 -29.38
N ASP A 596 11.94 29.90 -30.48
CA ASP A 596 11.31 31.23 -30.41
C ASP A 596 9.89 31.09 -29.82
N PRO A 597 9.59 31.65 -28.64
CA PRO A 597 8.30 31.47 -27.97
C PRO A 597 7.13 32.18 -28.66
N LYS A 598 7.37 33.01 -29.69
CA LYS A 598 6.31 33.73 -30.41
C LYS A 598 5.79 32.97 -31.62
N ASN A 599 6.66 32.21 -32.28
CA ASN A 599 6.34 31.55 -33.55
C ASN A 599 6.77 30.07 -33.59
N TRP A 600 7.37 29.56 -32.51
CA TRP A 600 7.79 28.17 -32.33
C TRP A 600 8.79 27.71 -33.39
N LYS A 601 9.68 28.60 -33.84
CA LYS A 601 10.75 28.25 -34.77
C LYS A 601 12.03 27.88 -34.02
N PRO A 602 12.80 26.90 -34.52
CA PRO A 602 14.16 26.67 -34.04
C PRO A 602 15.06 27.87 -34.39
N VAL A 603 15.94 28.26 -33.47
CA VAL A 603 16.88 29.37 -33.63
C VAL A 603 18.27 28.95 -33.14
N ILE A 604 19.28 29.13 -33.98
CA ILE A 604 20.69 28.97 -33.59
C ILE A 604 21.18 30.28 -32.97
N VAL A 605 21.40 30.25 -31.65
CA VAL A 605 21.86 31.41 -30.87
C VAL A 605 23.28 31.19 -30.38
N GLN A 606 23.49 30.20 -29.51
CA GLN A 606 24.80 29.87 -28.95
C GLN A 606 25.71 29.28 -30.01
N GLY A 607 26.99 29.68 -30.03
CA GLY A 607 27.98 29.18 -30.98
C GLY A 607 27.67 29.49 -32.45
N LYS A 608 26.78 30.44 -32.76
CA LYS A 608 26.26 30.72 -34.12
C LYS A 608 27.33 30.83 -35.20
N ASP A 609 28.50 31.37 -34.88
CA ASP A 609 29.61 31.50 -35.84
C ASP A 609 30.15 30.15 -36.33
N GLN A 610 29.93 29.08 -35.56
CA GLN A 610 30.30 27.70 -35.90
C GLN A 610 29.24 26.98 -36.74
N TRP A 611 28.05 27.55 -36.92
CA TRP A 611 26.93 26.89 -37.60
C TRP A 611 27.24 26.52 -39.06
N SER A 612 27.94 27.41 -39.78
CA SER A 612 28.34 27.17 -41.17
C SER A 612 29.28 25.97 -41.29
N ASP A 613 30.20 25.80 -40.34
CA ASP A 613 31.17 24.71 -40.35
C ASP A 613 30.55 23.41 -39.87
N PHE A 614 29.67 23.45 -38.87
CA PHE A 614 28.85 22.31 -38.47
C PHE A 614 28.07 21.71 -39.65
N LYS A 615 27.45 22.56 -40.49
CA LYS A 615 26.70 22.08 -41.66
C LYS A 615 27.56 21.38 -42.72
N LYS A 616 28.88 21.61 -42.73
CA LYS A 616 29.84 21.00 -43.67
C LYS A 616 30.42 19.68 -43.17
N LEU A 617 30.11 19.28 -41.94
CA LEU A 617 30.51 17.98 -41.39
C LEU A 617 30.02 16.84 -42.31
N LYS A 618 30.80 15.75 -42.36
CA LYS A 618 30.50 14.59 -43.22
C LYS A 618 29.56 13.61 -42.54
N GLU A 619 29.51 13.70 -41.21
CA GLU A 619 28.67 12.94 -40.32
C GLU A 619 27.21 13.38 -40.45
N LYS A 620 26.28 12.59 -39.91
CA LYS A 620 24.89 13.05 -39.82
C LYS A 620 24.80 14.20 -38.83
N ARG A 621 24.26 15.33 -39.30
CA ARG A 621 24.17 16.57 -38.53
C ARG A 621 22.78 16.67 -37.93
N ILE A 622 22.68 16.52 -36.61
CA ILE A 622 21.40 16.54 -35.90
C ILE A 622 21.34 17.80 -35.04
N VAL A 623 20.17 18.42 -34.93
CA VAL A 623 20.00 19.58 -34.04
C VAL A 623 19.17 19.17 -32.83
N SER A 624 19.74 19.34 -31.64
CA SER A 624 19.07 19.09 -30.37
C SER A 624 18.39 20.36 -29.85
N LEU A 625 17.16 20.22 -29.39
CA LEU A 625 16.39 21.28 -28.73
C LEU A 625 15.99 20.85 -27.31
N GLY A 626 16.22 21.73 -26.34
CA GLY A 626 15.98 21.47 -24.93
C GLY A 626 17.29 21.36 -24.14
N GLY A 627 17.53 20.19 -23.55
CA GLY A 627 18.54 19.98 -22.51
C GLY A 627 18.04 20.42 -21.14
N TRP A 628 18.83 20.15 -20.10
CA TRP A 628 18.46 20.44 -18.71
C TRP A 628 17.98 21.88 -18.48
N ALA A 629 18.78 22.87 -18.90
CA ALA A 629 18.50 24.28 -18.64
C ALA A 629 17.18 24.75 -19.30
N ASP A 630 17.02 24.54 -20.61
CA ASP A 630 15.83 24.98 -21.33
C ASP A 630 14.58 24.15 -20.97
N SER A 631 14.75 22.98 -20.34
CA SER A 631 13.64 22.14 -19.86
C SER A 631 13.22 22.41 -18.41
N THR A 632 14.09 23.00 -17.57
CA THR A 632 13.90 23.12 -16.11
C THR A 632 14.01 24.54 -15.54
N GLU A 633 14.74 25.47 -16.18
CA GLU A 633 14.92 26.82 -15.65
C GLU A 633 13.60 27.61 -15.65
N PRO A 634 13.28 28.36 -14.57
CA PRO A 634 11.98 29.03 -14.40
C PRO A 634 11.55 29.96 -15.54
N ASP A 635 12.48 30.59 -16.24
CA ASP A 635 12.21 31.49 -17.36
C ASP A 635 12.07 30.78 -18.73
N LYS A 636 12.44 29.50 -18.81
CA LYS A 636 12.50 28.75 -20.09
C LYS A 636 11.66 27.48 -20.14
N TYR A 637 11.44 26.81 -19.01
CA TYR A 637 10.81 25.48 -18.96
C TYR A 637 9.46 25.39 -19.69
N ASN A 638 8.70 26.50 -19.72
CA ASN A 638 7.40 26.57 -20.38
C ASN A 638 7.48 26.64 -21.91
N ILE A 639 8.62 27.01 -22.50
CA ILE A 639 8.74 27.21 -23.94
C ILE A 639 8.61 25.88 -24.68
N ILE A 640 9.40 24.87 -24.31
CA ILE A 640 9.35 23.54 -24.94
C ILE A 640 7.99 22.85 -24.71
N ARG A 641 7.43 22.99 -23.50
CA ARG A 641 6.07 22.52 -23.17
C ARG A 641 5.02 23.18 -24.05
N SER A 642 5.08 24.51 -24.20
CA SER A 642 4.18 25.28 -25.06
C SER A 642 4.27 24.87 -26.53
N ALA A 643 5.50 24.61 -27.00
CA ALA A 643 5.75 24.16 -28.36
C ALA A 643 5.19 22.75 -28.61
N ILE A 644 5.39 21.81 -27.69
CA ILE A 644 5.02 20.39 -27.83
C ILE A 644 3.53 20.14 -27.57
N ILE A 645 2.98 20.76 -26.52
CA ILE A 645 1.63 20.47 -26.03
C ILE A 645 0.59 21.34 -26.74
N GLN A 646 0.77 22.67 -26.68
CA GLN A 646 -0.23 23.62 -27.22
C GLN A 646 -0.02 23.93 -28.71
N ASN A 647 1.21 23.85 -29.23
CA ASN A 647 1.56 24.29 -30.59
C ASN A 647 2.16 23.19 -31.47
N ARG A 648 1.85 21.94 -31.14
CA ARG A 648 2.38 20.70 -31.74
C ARG A 648 2.56 20.76 -33.26
N GLU A 649 1.49 21.07 -33.98
CA GLU A 649 1.45 21.07 -35.44
C GLU A 649 2.37 22.14 -36.04
N THR A 650 2.33 23.35 -35.50
CA THR A 650 3.16 24.48 -35.94
C THR A 650 4.63 24.19 -35.66
N PHE A 651 4.95 23.73 -34.45
CA PHE A 651 6.32 23.44 -34.07
C PHE A 651 6.90 22.31 -34.92
N ALA A 652 6.17 21.21 -35.09
CA ALA A 652 6.60 20.09 -35.93
C ALA A 652 6.82 20.50 -37.40
N SER A 653 5.94 21.37 -37.95
CA SER A 653 6.10 21.90 -39.30
C SER A 653 7.33 22.80 -39.43
N ASN A 654 7.56 23.66 -38.44
CA ASN A 654 8.74 24.53 -38.41
C ASN A 654 10.05 23.72 -38.31
N LEU A 655 10.07 22.65 -37.50
CA LEU A 655 11.24 21.77 -37.38
C LEU A 655 11.54 21.03 -38.70
N ALA A 656 10.52 20.45 -39.34
CA ALA A 656 10.68 19.78 -40.63
C ALA A 656 11.15 20.75 -41.73
N GLN A 657 10.63 21.99 -41.73
CA GLN A 657 11.06 23.04 -42.65
C GLN A 657 12.50 23.47 -42.38
N PHE A 658 12.89 23.63 -41.10
CA PHE A 658 14.26 23.96 -40.71
C PHE A 658 15.26 22.88 -41.16
N VAL A 659 14.92 21.59 -41.01
CA VAL A 659 15.75 20.49 -41.53
C VAL A 659 16.00 20.63 -43.03
N LYS A 660 14.97 21.00 -43.80
CA LYS A 660 15.08 21.21 -45.24
C LYS A 660 15.91 22.44 -45.59
N ASP A 661 15.65 23.56 -44.93
CA ASP A 661 16.28 24.85 -45.24
C ASP A 661 17.76 24.87 -44.86
N GLU A 662 18.11 24.24 -43.74
CA GLU A 662 19.50 24.17 -43.27
C GLU A 662 20.27 22.98 -43.82
N GLY A 663 19.62 22.02 -44.48
CA GLY A 663 20.28 20.86 -45.09
C GLY A 663 20.88 19.88 -44.07
N ILE A 664 20.40 19.88 -42.83
CA ILE A 664 20.78 18.96 -41.74
C ILE A 664 20.03 17.61 -41.85
N ASP A 665 20.38 16.63 -41.04
CA ASP A 665 19.95 15.22 -41.18
C ASP A 665 18.88 14.76 -40.19
N GLY A 666 18.53 15.61 -39.23
CA GLY A 666 17.46 15.28 -38.30
C GLY A 666 17.33 16.26 -37.15
N ILE A 667 16.36 15.96 -36.30
CA ILE A 667 16.04 16.69 -35.08
C ILE A 667 16.11 15.74 -33.91
N ASP A 668 16.63 16.25 -32.81
CA ASP A 668 16.64 15.60 -31.52
C ASP A 668 15.85 16.45 -30.52
N ILE A 669 14.91 15.82 -29.83
CA ILE A 669 14.11 16.49 -28.80
C ILE A 669 14.60 16.02 -27.44
N ASP A 670 15.18 16.97 -26.72
CA ASP A 670 15.87 16.74 -25.46
C ASP A 670 15.06 17.39 -24.32
N TRP A 671 13.82 16.92 -24.14
CA TRP A 671 12.92 17.43 -23.09
C TRP A 671 13.18 16.68 -21.77
N GLU A 672 13.71 17.40 -20.77
CA GLU A 672 14.10 16.86 -19.47
C GLU A 672 13.26 17.43 -18.30
N TYR A 673 12.31 16.70 -17.71
CA TYR A 673 11.69 15.47 -18.24
C TYR A 673 10.15 15.62 -18.24
N PRO A 674 9.47 15.11 -19.28
CA PRO A 674 8.02 14.97 -19.30
C PRO A 674 7.53 14.28 -18.02
N GLY A 675 6.60 14.90 -17.30
CA GLY A 675 6.01 14.30 -16.10
C GLY A 675 6.92 14.23 -14.87
N ALA A 676 8.08 14.92 -14.86
CA ALA A 676 8.97 14.97 -13.69
C ALA A 676 8.24 15.51 -12.44
N PRO A 677 8.06 14.70 -11.38
CA PRO A 677 7.25 15.08 -10.22
C PRO A 677 8.01 15.92 -9.19
N ASP A 678 9.34 15.91 -9.23
CA ASP A 678 10.25 16.47 -8.21
C ASP A 678 10.94 17.78 -8.63
N ILE A 679 10.83 18.18 -9.90
CA ILE A 679 11.39 19.45 -10.38
C ILE A 679 10.35 20.56 -10.22
N MET A 680 10.70 21.63 -9.50
CA MET A 680 9.75 22.67 -9.07
C MET A 680 10.02 24.02 -9.76
N ALA A 681 8.96 24.67 -10.23
CA ALA A 681 8.96 26.09 -10.62
C ALA A 681 7.74 26.78 -9.99
N ASP A 682 7.91 28.00 -9.49
CA ASP A 682 6.85 28.77 -8.81
C ASP A 682 6.11 27.99 -7.70
N GLY A 683 6.83 27.12 -6.99
CA GLY A 683 6.29 26.30 -5.91
C GLY A 683 5.40 25.14 -6.36
N LYS A 684 5.42 24.76 -7.65
CA LYS A 684 4.67 23.61 -8.21
C LYS A 684 5.58 22.70 -9.04
N PRO A 685 5.29 21.39 -9.10
CA PRO A 685 5.98 20.50 -10.03
C PRO A 685 5.78 20.96 -11.48
N ILE A 686 6.86 20.97 -12.26
CA ILE A 686 6.80 21.35 -13.69
C ILE A 686 6.28 20.21 -14.58
N GLY A 687 6.34 18.96 -14.11
CA GLY A 687 5.81 17.80 -14.80
C GLY A 687 4.31 17.65 -14.59
N GLN A 688 3.60 17.25 -15.65
CA GLN A 688 2.18 16.91 -15.63
C GLN A 688 1.96 15.46 -16.07
N LYS A 689 0.92 14.83 -15.54
CA LYS A 689 0.55 13.44 -15.86
C LYS A 689 0.35 13.16 -17.35
N THR A 690 -0.08 14.16 -18.12
CA THR A 690 -0.34 14.04 -19.56
C THR A 690 0.88 14.32 -20.43
N ASP A 691 2.02 14.73 -19.85
CA ASP A 691 3.20 15.13 -20.60
C ASP A 691 3.75 14.00 -21.49
N GLY A 692 3.86 12.78 -20.96
CA GLY A 692 4.36 11.63 -21.72
C GLY A 692 3.50 11.31 -22.94
N LEU A 693 2.18 11.35 -22.80
CA LEU A 693 1.24 11.12 -23.91
C LEU A 693 1.27 12.27 -24.92
N ASN A 694 1.34 13.52 -24.45
CA ASN A 694 1.49 14.68 -25.33
C ASN A 694 2.82 14.66 -26.08
N TYR A 695 3.87 14.13 -25.45
CA TYR A 695 5.16 13.97 -26.08
C TYR A 695 5.11 12.94 -27.20
N LEU A 696 4.54 11.75 -26.96
CA LEU A 696 4.28 10.74 -27.99
C LEU A 696 3.50 11.34 -29.17
N ARG A 697 2.40 12.05 -28.89
CA ARG A 697 1.57 12.69 -29.93
C ARG A 697 2.39 13.68 -30.77
N PHE A 698 3.23 14.49 -30.14
CA PHE A 698 4.12 15.40 -30.86
C PHE A 698 5.15 14.66 -31.71
N LEU A 699 5.81 13.63 -31.18
CA LEU A 699 6.80 12.85 -31.92
C LEU A 699 6.18 12.17 -33.14
N THR A 700 4.94 11.69 -33.05
CA THR A 700 4.20 11.13 -34.19
C THR A 700 3.98 12.18 -35.29
N VAL A 701 3.52 13.38 -34.92
CA VAL A 701 3.33 14.49 -35.87
C VAL A 701 4.67 14.94 -36.48
N LEU A 702 5.71 15.05 -35.67
CA LEU A 702 7.06 15.43 -36.11
C LEU A 702 7.60 14.43 -37.12
N LYS A 703 7.57 13.12 -36.79
CA LYS A 703 8.04 12.06 -37.68
C LYS A 703 7.25 12.04 -38.99
N GLY A 704 5.93 12.21 -38.93
CA GLY A 704 5.07 12.25 -40.13
C GLY A 704 5.37 13.42 -41.08
N LYS A 705 5.88 14.54 -40.56
CA LYS A 705 6.27 15.72 -41.37
C LYS A 705 7.73 15.69 -41.84
N MET A 706 8.57 14.83 -41.27
CA MET A 706 9.99 14.80 -41.60
C MET A 706 10.23 14.34 -43.05
N PRO A 707 11.13 15.00 -43.79
CA PRO A 707 11.50 14.54 -45.13
C PRO A 707 12.06 13.11 -45.10
N THR A 708 11.87 12.37 -46.20
CA THR A 708 12.40 11.01 -46.34
C THR A 708 13.90 10.95 -46.08
N GLY A 709 14.33 10.00 -45.25
CA GLY A 709 15.74 9.80 -44.88
C GLY A 709 16.23 10.71 -43.74
N LYS A 710 15.40 11.60 -43.20
CA LYS A 710 15.71 12.42 -42.03
C LYS A 710 15.25 11.76 -40.73
N THR A 711 16.02 11.99 -39.68
CA THR A 711 15.85 11.31 -38.40
C THR A 711 15.16 12.18 -37.35
N VAL A 712 14.39 11.55 -36.48
CA VAL A 712 13.87 12.08 -35.23
C VAL A 712 14.42 11.21 -34.12
N SER A 713 15.08 11.84 -33.14
CA SER A 713 15.57 11.17 -31.94
C SER A 713 15.11 11.91 -30.68
N ILE A 714 15.28 11.25 -29.53
CA ILE A 714 15.06 11.86 -28.22
C ILE A 714 16.23 11.55 -27.28
N ALA A 715 16.39 12.40 -26.27
CA ALA A 715 16.99 11.98 -25.01
C ALA A 715 15.94 11.25 -24.16
N ALA A 716 16.31 10.06 -23.67
CA ALA A 716 15.51 9.28 -22.74
C ALA A 716 16.35 9.06 -21.46
N PRO A 717 15.78 9.28 -20.27
CA PRO A 717 16.52 9.10 -19.03
C PRO A 717 16.82 7.61 -18.78
N ALA A 718 18.02 7.31 -18.28
CA ALA A 718 18.36 5.97 -17.78
C ALA A 718 17.67 5.65 -16.44
N SER A 719 17.29 6.69 -15.69
CA SER A 719 16.60 6.55 -14.42
C SER A 719 15.16 6.05 -14.59
N TYR A 720 14.83 4.96 -13.89
CA TYR A 720 13.44 4.48 -13.78
C TYR A 720 12.49 5.60 -13.34
N TRP A 721 12.95 6.49 -12.45
CA TRP A 721 12.14 7.55 -11.86
C TRP A 721 11.56 8.52 -12.89
N TYR A 722 12.39 8.92 -13.86
CA TYR A 722 11.95 9.82 -14.93
C TYR A 722 11.37 9.04 -16.12
N LEU A 723 11.94 7.88 -16.46
CA LEU A 723 11.52 7.13 -17.65
C LEU A 723 10.09 6.57 -17.52
N LYS A 724 9.63 6.25 -16.30
CA LYS A 724 8.29 5.67 -16.09
C LYS A 724 7.13 6.58 -16.49
N GLN A 725 7.40 7.86 -16.72
CA GLN A 725 6.44 8.83 -17.23
C GLN A 725 6.34 8.82 -18.77
N PHE A 726 7.20 8.06 -19.45
CA PHE A 726 7.24 7.98 -20.90
C PHE A 726 6.50 6.72 -21.37
N PRO A 727 5.58 6.81 -22.34
CA PRO A 727 5.11 5.64 -23.09
C PRO A 727 6.21 5.16 -24.05
N ILE A 728 7.36 4.74 -23.50
CA ILE A 728 8.61 4.54 -24.24
C ILE A 728 8.50 3.41 -25.27
N ASP A 729 7.69 2.39 -25.00
CA ASP A 729 7.37 1.30 -25.91
C ASP A 729 6.65 1.75 -27.17
N GLN A 730 5.86 2.82 -27.09
CA GLN A 730 5.20 3.42 -28.26
C GLN A 730 6.07 4.48 -28.92
N ILE A 731 6.77 5.29 -28.12
CA ILE A 731 7.71 6.30 -28.64
C ILE A 731 8.77 5.63 -29.53
N THR A 732 9.32 4.49 -29.10
CA THR A 732 10.33 3.74 -29.86
C THR A 732 9.83 3.14 -31.17
N LYS A 733 8.50 3.02 -31.38
CA LYS A 733 7.91 2.63 -32.67
C LYS A 733 7.83 3.79 -33.67
N VAL A 734 7.96 5.02 -33.19
CA VAL A 734 7.78 6.25 -33.98
C VAL A 734 9.12 6.87 -34.35
N ILE A 735 10.05 6.98 -33.39
CA ILE A 735 11.34 7.64 -33.58
C ILE A 735 12.38 6.69 -34.21
N ASP A 736 13.47 7.24 -34.76
CA ASP A 736 14.53 6.42 -35.38
C ASP A 736 15.47 5.80 -34.35
N TYR A 737 15.77 6.54 -33.27
CA TYR A 737 16.55 6.05 -32.14
C TYR A 737 16.32 6.93 -30.90
N GLY A 738 16.41 6.32 -29.72
CA GLY A 738 16.50 7.02 -28.44
C GLY A 738 17.92 6.95 -27.89
N LYS A 739 18.33 7.95 -27.11
CA LYS A 739 19.63 7.97 -26.44
C LYS A 739 19.44 7.94 -24.93
N GLY A 740 20.10 7.00 -24.26
CA GLY A 740 20.17 6.97 -22.80
C GLY A 740 21.22 7.95 -22.31
N TYR A 741 20.83 9.20 -22.02
CA TYR A 741 21.68 10.15 -21.30
C TYR A 741 21.38 10.00 -19.80
N LEU A 742 22.40 10.24 -18.95
CA LEU A 742 22.41 10.12 -17.48
C LEU A 742 22.74 8.76 -16.83
N CYS A 743 23.54 7.90 -17.46
CA CYS A 743 24.37 6.96 -16.66
C CYS A 743 25.60 7.64 -16.01
N LEU A 744 25.81 8.95 -16.24
CA LEU A 744 27.01 9.70 -15.83
C LEU A 744 26.85 10.54 -14.56
N GLU A 745 25.61 10.78 -14.10
CA GLU A 745 25.30 11.63 -12.92
C GLU A 745 24.68 10.83 -11.76
N TYR A 746 24.76 9.50 -11.81
CA TYR A 746 24.22 8.58 -10.79
C TYR A 746 25.08 8.48 -9.53
#